data_AF-A0A1I6XER1-F1
#
_entry.id   AF-A0A1I6XER1-F1
#
_cell.length_a   1.000
_cell.length_b   1.000
_cell.length_c   1.000
_cell.angle_alpha   90.00
_cell.angle_beta   90.00
_cell.angle_gamma   90.00
#
_symmetry.space_group_name_H-M   'P 1'
#
loop_
_entity.id
_entity.type
_entity.pdbx_description
1 polymer ?
#
loop_
_entity_poly.entity_id
_entity_poly.type
_entity_poly.pdbx_seq_one_letter_code
_entity_poly.pdbx_strand_id
1 'polypeptide(L)'
;MNWGQAFPAIAVAALLMFLPGLVLARALGAKGFASAAMSPLASCGLIGLAGVVGGLLRLGWGLFSYLLVTAVCTGLAFLLRRFLRGRVAPVAPASAAPAVQWAAILGGMVAGSVLILTRLLPAIGKPGNFGQVYDNIFHLNAIRYILETGNASSLTLGRMLSPDAGIAIYPSVWHSLAALVAQLTSSDVFVSENAVIVAVSALLWPFACIMLVRGITGPRVLPLVVAGALSGGFWMFPFQLLQWGPLYPNTLAYSLLPLALLVLVGLFRAGRERFLDDVSLWSFLLIAVAALFLSQPNGVTALLAFSVPLIAAAWFSQLRVRVRTKAGFRPIALVVLWGFASAAAFLLVWQALLLNFDSWKPSRTLDQAVGDVATGTLLGGGETMVASVAALLGIITIIWRRRGGWIIACGLIAAALYVVAVVMYQGRFRHFTIGSWYQDPYRLAALVPLFMIVLGSVGADGLVTAVRGWLRRIASKRSTGRRLGLPEFRGSGSLYAIAAAAILALALSTLVSSVHSPGLDAISTKIKNSYSYYPGWAVSSDEFALMSRLDATVPKDAVIGVNPFNGGTLAYAISGRHVTQYHLSPGPDEDLRKIAMDVTTSQTGAETCRLAEQEHVHYILDFGRFYILNFVEAQAYPAFDNVAATPGAKVELVDHQGAAKLYKITAC
;
A
#
# COMPACT_ATOMS: atom_id res chain seq x y z
N MET A 1 -14.08 13.09 -18.76
CA MET A 1 -14.70 12.40 -17.62
C MET A 1 -14.40 13.14 -16.31
N ASN A 2 -15.35 13.22 -15.38
CA ASN A 2 -15.16 13.79 -14.02
C ASN A 2 -15.20 12.71 -12.93
N TRP A 3 -14.86 13.06 -11.68
CA TRP A 3 -14.84 12.10 -10.56
C TRP A 3 -16.20 11.49 -10.21
N GLY A 4 -17.30 12.21 -10.46
CA GLY A 4 -18.65 11.64 -10.29
C GLY A 4 -18.91 10.49 -11.27
N GLN A 5 -18.45 10.62 -12.51
CA GLN A 5 -18.53 9.56 -13.52
C GLN A 5 -17.59 8.38 -13.22
N ALA A 6 -16.46 8.62 -12.53
CA ALA A 6 -15.54 7.56 -12.10
C ALA A 6 -15.93 6.88 -10.77
N PHE A 7 -16.99 7.36 -10.09
CA PHE A 7 -17.45 6.78 -8.83
C PHE A 7 -17.77 5.27 -8.91
N PRO A 8 -18.40 4.74 -9.98
CA PRO A 8 -18.62 3.29 -10.12
C PRO A 8 -17.33 2.48 -10.04
N ALA A 9 -16.24 2.95 -10.66
CA ALA A 9 -14.94 2.29 -10.61
C ALA A 9 -14.37 2.25 -9.18
N ILE A 10 -14.48 3.37 -8.45
CA ILE A 10 -14.05 3.47 -7.03
C ILE A 10 -14.90 2.52 -6.16
N ALA A 11 -16.22 2.49 -6.39
CA ALA A 11 -17.13 1.61 -5.67
C ALA A 11 -16.82 0.14 -5.94
N VAL A 12 -16.59 -0.25 -7.21
CA VAL A 12 -16.19 -1.61 -7.57
C VAL A 12 -14.86 -2.00 -6.92
N ALA A 13 -13.85 -1.13 -6.95
CA ALA A 13 -12.58 -1.36 -6.26
C ALA A 13 -12.79 -1.62 -4.76
N ALA A 14 -13.62 -0.81 -4.10
CA ALA A 14 -13.98 -1.02 -2.70
C ALA A 14 -14.74 -2.33 -2.47
N LEU A 15 -15.72 -2.67 -3.31
CA LEU A 15 -16.48 -3.91 -3.16
C LEU A 15 -15.59 -5.15 -3.34
N LEU A 16 -14.68 -5.14 -4.32
CA LEU A 16 -13.69 -6.21 -4.52
C LEU A 16 -12.76 -6.36 -3.32
N MET A 17 -12.33 -5.27 -2.69
CA MET A 17 -11.49 -5.32 -1.51
C MET A 17 -12.24 -5.72 -0.23
N PHE A 18 -13.56 -5.50 -0.12
CA PHE A 18 -14.27 -5.65 1.16
C PHE A 18 -15.37 -6.72 1.18
N LEU A 19 -15.93 -7.19 0.06
CA LEU A 19 -17.05 -8.15 0.11
C LEU A 19 -16.62 -9.62 0.14
N PRO A 20 -15.77 -10.13 -0.76
CA PRO A 20 -15.45 -11.56 -0.79
C PRO A 20 -14.72 -12.02 0.47
N GLY A 21 -13.80 -11.21 0.96
CA GLY A 21 -13.11 -11.44 2.23
C GLY A 21 -14.03 -11.38 3.45
N LEU A 22 -15.14 -10.64 3.40
CA LEU A 22 -16.13 -10.61 4.48
C LEU A 22 -16.84 -11.96 4.59
N VAL A 23 -17.17 -12.58 3.45
CA VAL A 23 -17.78 -13.92 3.41
C VAL A 23 -16.83 -14.95 3.98
N LEU A 24 -15.56 -14.97 3.54
CA LEU A 24 -14.53 -15.84 4.10
C LEU A 24 -14.34 -15.60 5.61
N ALA A 25 -14.34 -14.34 6.04
CA ALA A 25 -14.17 -14.01 7.44
C ALA A 25 -15.33 -14.52 8.31
N ARG A 26 -16.56 -14.43 7.82
CA ARG A 26 -17.74 -15.01 8.47
C ARG A 26 -17.68 -16.53 8.51
N ALA A 27 -17.21 -17.18 7.44
CA ALA A 27 -17.03 -18.62 7.40
C ALA A 27 -15.98 -19.10 8.42
N LEU A 28 -14.92 -18.33 8.66
CA LEU A 28 -13.96 -18.56 9.75
C LEU A 28 -14.51 -18.22 11.14
N GLY A 29 -15.73 -17.70 11.25
CA GLY A 29 -16.41 -17.42 12.51
C GLY A 29 -16.14 -16.04 13.10
N ALA A 30 -15.52 -15.13 12.35
CA ALA A 30 -15.43 -13.73 12.74
C ALA A 30 -16.83 -13.09 12.78
N LYS A 31 -17.08 -12.19 13.73
CA LYS A 31 -18.38 -11.50 13.89
C LYS A 31 -18.19 -10.01 14.12
N GLY A 32 -19.24 -9.23 13.84
CA GLY A 32 -19.26 -7.78 14.08
C GLY A 32 -18.06 -7.08 13.44
N PHE A 33 -17.38 -6.23 14.20
CA PHE A 33 -16.22 -5.49 13.70
C PHE A 33 -15.08 -6.40 13.23
N ALA A 34 -14.86 -7.56 13.87
CA ALA A 34 -13.76 -8.46 13.52
C ALA A 34 -13.92 -8.99 12.08
N SER A 35 -15.16 -9.29 11.68
CA SER A 35 -15.43 -9.73 10.31
C SER A 35 -15.17 -8.64 9.27
N ALA A 36 -15.47 -7.38 9.59
CA ALA A 36 -15.15 -6.27 8.71
C ALA A 36 -13.64 -6.02 8.68
N ALA A 37 -12.98 -6.02 9.84
CA ALA A 37 -11.54 -5.76 9.96
C ALA A 37 -10.71 -6.79 9.19
N MET A 38 -11.11 -8.07 9.20
CA MET A 38 -10.36 -9.10 8.48
C MET A 38 -10.69 -9.18 6.99
N SER A 39 -11.76 -8.49 6.55
CA SER A 39 -12.22 -8.59 5.17
C SER A 39 -11.17 -8.15 4.14
N PRO A 40 -10.52 -6.98 4.25
CA PRO A 40 -9.53 -6.57 3.25
C PRO A 40 -8.33 -7.51 3.12
N LEU A 41 -7.84 -8.04 4.24
CA LEU A 41 -6.79 -9.06 4.22
C LEU A 41 -7.23 -10.31 3.46
N ALA A 42 -8.43 -10.80 3.75
CA ALA A 42 -8.99 -11.97 3.10
C ALA A 42 -9.23 -11.72 1.61
N SER A 43 -9.81 -10.59 1.21
CA SER A 43 -10.06 -10.29 -0.20
C SER A 43 -8.76 -10.18 -1.01
N CYS A 44 -7.77 -9.43 -0.52
CA CYS A 44 -6.49 -9.27 -1.21
C CYS A 44 -5.70 -10.59 -1.27
N GLY A 45 -5.76 -11.40 -0.20
CA GLY A 45 -5.19 -12.75 -0.21
C GLY A 45 -5.88 -13.67 -1.22
N LEU A 46 -7.20 -13.61 -1.33
CA LEU A 46 -7.99 -14.36 -2.31
C LEU A 46 -7.70 -13.90 -3.75
N ILE A 47 -7.51 -12.61 -4.00
CA ILE A 47 -7.15 -12.07 -5.32
C ILE A 47 -5.78 -12.61 -5.74
N GLY A 48 -4.77 -12.49 -4.87
CA GLY A 48 -3.44 -13.02 -5.17
C GLY A 48 -3.45 -14.53 -5.38
N LEU A 49 -4.17 -15.28 -4.54
CA LEU A 49 -4.32 -16.73 -4.69
C LEU A 49 -5.04 -17.08 -6.00
N ALA A 50 -6.09 -16.35 -6.37
CA ALA A 50 -6.82 -16.55 -7.61
C ALA A 50 -5.95 -16.27 -8.84
N GLY A 51 -5.08 -15.25 -8.79
CA GLY A 51 -4.11 -14.99 -9.85
C GLY A 51 -3.14 -16.17 -10.01
N VAL A 52 -2.56 -16.66 -8.91
CA VAL A 52 -1.61 -17.78 -8.94
C VAL A 52 -2.26 -19.08 -9.40
N VAL A 53 -3.38 -19.47 -8.79
CA VAL A 53 -4.11 -20.69 -9.14
C VAL A 53 -4.67 -20.60 -10.56
N GLY A 54 -5.18 -19.43 -10.95
CA GLY A 54 -5.66 -19.18 -12.31
C GLY A 54 -4.56 -19.35 -13.35
N GLY A 55 -3.38 -18.78 -13.13
CA GLY A 55 -2.23 -18.97 -14.01
C GLY A 55 -1.76 -20.43 -14.11
N LEU A 56 -1.74 -21.16 -12.98
CA LEU A 56 -1.36 -22.58 -12.97
C LEU A 56 -2.37 -23.48 -13.70
N LEU A 57 -3.67 -23.19 -13.53
CA LEU A 57 -4.76 -23.94 -14.16
C LEU A 57 -5.15 -23.39 -15.54
N ARG A 58 -4.45 -22.35 -16.04
CA ARG A 58 -4.76 -21.62 -17.27
C ARG A 58 -6.21 -21.11 -17.33
N LEU A 59 -6.77 -20.72 -16.18
CA LEU A 59 -8.07 -20.05 -16.10
C LEU A 59 -7.87 -18.56 -16.33
N GLY A 60 -8.65 -17.99 -17.25
CA GLY A 60 -8.64 -16.56 -17.52
C GLY A 60 -8.94 -15.73 -16.26
N TRP A 61 -8.20 -14.64 -16.09
CA TRP A 61 -8.38 -13.68 -15.02
C TRP A 61 -9.67 -12.90 -15.23
N GLY A 62 -10.55 -12.96 -14.23
CA GLY A 62 -11.80 -12.22 -14.23
C GLY A 62 -12.60 -12.50 -12.97
N LEU A 63 -13.81 -11.93 -12.91
CA LEU A 63 -14.68 -12.07 -11.74
C LEU A 63 -14.98 -13.55 -11.42
N PHE A 64 -15.13 -14.40 -12.44
CA PHE A 64 -15.39 -15.82 -12.26
C PHE A 64 -14.25 -16.55 -11.52
N SER A 65 -13.00 -16.41 -11.96
CA SER A 65 -11.86 -17.08 -11.31
C SER A 65 -11.66 -16.57 -9.89
N TYR A 66 -11.87 -15.28 -9.65
CA TYR A 66 -11.84 -14.71 -8.31
C TYR A 66 -12.93 -15.27 -7.38
N LEU A 67 -14.19 -15.32 -7.83
CA LEU A 67 -15.30 -15.84 -7.04
C LEU A 67 -15.22 -17.34 -6.84
N LEU A 68 -14.71 -18.10 -7.81
CA LEU A 68 -14.48 -19.54 -7.69
C LEU A 68 -13.51 -19.84 -6.55
N VAL A 69 -12.35 -19.18 -6.52
CA VAL A 69 -11.37 -19.35 -5.43
C VAL A 69 -11.94 -18.88 -4.10
N THR A 70 -12.70 -17.77 -4.10
CA THR A 70 -13.43 -17.32 -2.90
C THR A 70 -14.37 -18.40 -2.37
N ALA A 71 -15.18 -19.02 -3.23
CA ALA A 71 -16.12 -20.06 -2.85
C ALA A 71 -15.42 -21.30 -2.29
N VAL A 72 -14.33 -21.76 -2.94
CA VAL A 72 -13.53 -22.90 -2.47
C VAL A 72 -12.92 -22.62 -1.09
N CYS A 73 -12.21 -21.49 -0.93
CA CYS A 73 -11.59 -21.13 0.35
C CYS A 73 -12.63 -20.94 1.46
N THR A 74 -13.78 -20.34 1.14
CA THR A 74 -14.90 -20.17 2.08
C THR A 74 -15.48 -21.53 2.49
N GLY A 75 -15.66 -22.44 1.54
CA GLY A 75 -16.12 -23.81 1.81
C GLY A 75 -15.15 -24.57 2.72
N LEU A 76 -13.84 -24.49 2.45
CA LEU A 76 -12.80 -25.08 3.29
C LEU A 76 -12.78 -24.48 4.70
N ALA A 77 -12.91 -23.16 4.82
CA ALA A 77 -13.02 -22.46 6.10
C ALA A 77 -14.26 -22.92 6.88
N PHE A 78 -15.41 -23.06 6.22
CA PHE A 78 -16.63 -23.55 6.84
C PHE A 78 -16.47 -25.01 7.32
N LEU A 79 -15.88 -25.89 6.50
CA LEU A 79 -15.60 -27.28 6.88
C LEU A 79 -14.66 -27.33 8.10
N LEU A 80 -13.57 -26.57 8.08
CA LEU A 80 -12.65 -26.44 9.21
C LEU A 80 -13.40 -26.06 10.50
N ARG A 81 -14.27 -25.04 10.44
CA ARG A 81 -15.07 -24.62 11.60
C ARG A 81 -16.10 -25.66 12.02
N ARG A 82 -16.67 -26.41 11.07
CA ARG A 82 -17.63 -27.49 11.35
C ARG A 82 -16.97 -28.66 12.09
N PHE A 83 -15.72 -28.99 11.77
CA PHE A 83 -14.94 -30.03 12.46
C PHE A 83 -14.46 -29.61 13.85
N LEU A 84 -14.24 -28.30 14.05
CA LEU A 84 -13.80 -27.73 15.32
C LEU A 84 -14.96 -27.25 16.22
N ARG A 85 -16.20 -27.48 15.81
CA ARG A 85 -17.40 -27.10 16.57
C ARG A 85 -17.37 -27.74 17.96
N GLY A 86 -17.61 -26.93 19.00
CA GLY A 86 -17.56 -27.36 20.40
C GLY A 86 -16.15 -27.45 21.01
N ARG A 87 -15.09 -27.39 20.20
CA ARG A 87 -13.68 -27.38 20.67
C ARG A 87 -13.11 -25.96 20.81
N VAL A 88 -13.81 -24.97 20.27
CA VAL A 88 -13.39 -23.57 20.27
C VAL A 88 -14.26 -22.77 21.23
N ALA A 89 -13.64 -22.09 22.19
CA ALA A 89 -14.34 -21.23 23.12
C ALA A 89 -15.02 -20.07 22.37
N PRO A 90 -16.32 -19.81 22.60
CA PRO A 90 -17.01 -18.72 21.94
C PRO A 90 -16.41 -17.38 22.37
N VAL A 91 -16.28 -16.47 21.42
CA VAL A 91 -15.90 -15.08 21.68
C VAL A 91 -17.19 -14.27 21.89
N ALA A 92 -17.32 -13.67 23.06
CA ALA A 92 -18.46 -12.81 23.39
C ALA A 92 -18.52 -11.58 22.47
N PRO A 93 -19.72 -11.02 22.21
CA PRO A 93 -19.84 -9.77 21.48
C PRO A 93 -19.04 -8.66 22.17
N ALA A 94 -18.20 -7.99 21.39
CA ALA A 94 -17.20 -7.03 21.88
C ALA A 94 -17.77 -5.65 22.28
N SER A 95 -19.08 -5.41 22.14
CA SER A 95 -19.68 -4.12 22.53
C SER A 95 -21.14 -4.29 22.97
N ALA A 96 -21.47 -3.67 24.10
CA ALA A 96 -22.85 -3.53 24.58
C ALA A 96 -23.68 -2.53 23.74
N ALA A 97 -23.02 -1.65 22.95
CA ALA A 97 -23.67 -0.66 22.09
C ALA A 97 -23.04 -0.67 20.68
N PRO A 98 -23.38 -1.65 19.83
CA PRO A 98 -22.78 -1.79 18.49
C PRO A 98 -23.02 -0.59 17.57
N ALA A 99 -24.19 0.05 17.64
CA ALA A 99 -24.54 1.18 16.78
C ALA A 99 -23.63 2.40 17.00
N VAL A 100 -23.36 2.76 18.26
CA VAL A 100 -22.47 3.88 18.61
C VAL A 100 -21.04 3.61 18.14
N GLN A 101 -20.59 2.36 18.25
CA GLN A 101 -19.26 1.96 17.79
C GLN A 101 -19.14 2.08 16.27
N TRP A 102 -20.13 1.60 15.52
CA TRP A 102 -20.15 1.74 14.07
C TRP A 102 -20.25 3.20 13.63
N ALA A 103 -21.05 4.02 14.31
CA ALA A 103 -21.09 5.46 14.08
C ALA A 103 -19.71 6.11 14.30
N ALA A 104 -18.96 5.70 15.33
CA ALA A 104 -17.60 6.19 15.58
C ALA A 104 -16.60 5.75 14.49
N ILE A 105 -16.70 4.49 14.03
CA ILE A 105 -15.90 3.96 12.93
C ILE A 105 -16.19 4.76 11.65
N LEU A 106 -17.46 4.95 11.32
CA LEU A 106 -17.90 5.71 10.14
C LEU A 106 -17.51 7.18 10.24
N GLY A 107 -17.64 7.80 11.42
CA GLY A 107 -17.21 9.18 11.65
C GLY A 107 -15.70 9.36 11.48
N GLY A 108 -14.89 8.44 12.02
CA GLY A 108 -13.44 8.42 11.80
C GLY A 108 -13.08 8.19 10.34
N MET A 109 -13.78 7.27 9.68
CA MET A 109 -13.63 7.03 8.24
C MET A 109 -13.88 8.31 7.44
N VAL A 110 -15.02 8.96 7.64
CA VAL A 110 -15.38 10.21 6.94
C VAL A 110 -14.31 11.28 7.17
N ALA A 111 -13.83 11.45 8.41
CA ALA A 111 -12.78 12.43 8.72
C ALA A 111 -11.48 12.17 7.93
N GLY A 112 -10.99 10.92 7.95
CA GLY A 112 -9.77 10.55 7.21
C GLY A 112 -9.94 10.59 5.70
N SER A 113 -11.04 10.02 5.18
CA SER A 113 -11.35 10.00 3.75
C SER A 113 -11.48 11.40 3.17
N VAL A 114 -12.20 12.31 3.85
CA VAL A 114 -12.37 13.70 3.36
C VAL A 114 -11.03 14.44 3.31
N LEU A 115 -10.20 14.31 4.34
CA LEU A 115 -8.85 14.89 4.33
C LEU A 115 -8.01 14.37 3.16
N ILE A 116 -8.09 13.07 2.87
CA ILE A 116 -7.33 12.48 1.77
C ILE A 116 -7.88 12.93 0.41
N LEU A 117 -9.19 12.85 0.21
CA LEU A 117 -9.85 13.16 -1.06
C LEU A 117 -9.74 14.63 -1.45
N THR A 118 -9.86 15.55 -0.48
CA THR A 118 -9.72 17.00 -0.73
C THR A 118 -8.33 17.39 -1.25
N ARG A 119 -7.32 16.55 -1.03
CA ARG A 119 -5.96 16.74 -1.56
C ARG A 119 -5.73 15.92 -2.83
N LEU A 120 -6.11 14.66 -2.79
CA LEU A 120 -5.80 13.68 -3.82
C LEU A 120 -6.56 13.94 -5.13
N LEU A 121 -7.86 14.20 -5.07
CA LEU A 121 -8.67 14.36 -6.29
C LEU A 121 -8.28 15.62 -7.09
N PRO A 122 -8.09 16.80 -6.45
CA PRO A 122 -7.59 17.97 -7.17
C PRO A 122 -6.16 17.82 -7.68
N ALA A 123 -5.31 17.07 -6.95
CA ALA A 123 -3.94 16.81 -7.37
C ALA A 123 -3.89 15.90 -8.61
N ILE A 124 -4.65 14.80 -8.66
CA ILE A 124 -4.79 13.97 -9.86
C ILE A 124 -5.46 14.76 -11.00
N GLY A 125 -6.41 15.63 -10.67
CA GLY A 125 -7.16 16.43 -11.63
C GLY A 125 -8.35 15.64 -12.18
N LYS A 126 -8.21 15.05 -13.37
CA LYS A 126 -9.26 14.21 -13.98
C LYS A 126 -8.97 12.73 -13.73
N PRO A 127 -9.99 11.85 -13.61
CA PRO A 127 -9.74 10.45 -13.29
C PRO A 127 -9.00 9.66 -14.39
N GLY A 128 -8.94 10.17 -15.63
CA GLY A 128 -8.15 9.59 -16.72
C GLY A 128 -6.73 10.15 -16.85
N ASN A 129 -6.32 11.08 -15.97
CA ASN A 129 -4.92 11.51 -15.90
C ASN A 129 -4.10 10.41 -15.22
N PHE A 130 -2.87 10.17 -15.64
CA PHE A 130 -2.00 9.19 -14.98
C PHE A 130 -0.69 9.81 -14.52
N GLY A 131 -0.08 9.21 -13.50
CA GLY A 131 1.23 9.63 -13.02
C GLY A 131 2.33 9.30 -14.02
N GLN A 132 3.03 10.31 -14.49
CA GLN A 132 4.08 10.22 -15.52
C GLN A 132 5.46 10.03 -14.88
N VAL A 133 5.62 8.96 -14.12
CA VAL A 133 6.78 8.69 -13.25
C VAL A 133 7.25 7.25 -13.45
N TYR A 134 8.55 7.02 -13.26
CA TYR A 134 9.28 5.80 -13.64
C TYR A 134 8.48 4.48 -13.50
N ASP A 135 8.11 4.08 -12.29
CA ASP A 135 7.43 2.79 -12.05
C ASP A 135 6.00 2.72 -12.58
N ASN A 136 5.34 3.86 -12.86
CA ASN A 136 3.96 3.82 -13.33
C ASN A 136 3.84 3.27 -14.74
N ILE A 137 4.88 3.45 -15.53
CA ILE A 137 4.95 2.89 -16.89
C ILE A 137 4.78 1.38 -16.82
N PHE A 138 5.47 0.73 -15.87
CA PHE A 138 5.29 -0.70 -15.61
C PHE A 138 3.86 -1.00 -15.14
N HIS A 139 3.32 -0.23 -14.19
CA HIS A 139 2.00 -0.53 -13.60
C HIS A 139 0.86 -0.45 -14.63
N LEU A 140 0.86 0.60 -15.45
CA LEU A 140 -0.13 0.79 -16.50
C LEU A 140 -0.03 -0.32 -17.57
N ASN A 141 1.19 -0.62 -18.02
CA ASN A 141 1.41 -1.71 -18.98
C ASN A 141 1.05 -3.08 -18.38
N ALA A 142 1.33 -3.32 -17.09
CA ALA A 142 0.98 -4.57 -16.42
C ALA A 142 -0.54 -4.76 -16.28
N ILE A 143 -1.31 -3.69 -16.05
CA ILE A 143 -2.78 -3.78 -16.04
C ILE A 143 -3.28 -4.15 -17.43
N ARG A 144 -2.78 -3.50 -18.49
CA ARG A 144 -3.11 -3.85 -19.87
C ARG A 144 -2.74 -5.30 -20.20
N TYR A 145 -1.55 -5.73 -19.78
CA TYR A 145 -1.05 -7.10 -19.97
C TYR A 145 -1.96 -8.14 -19.34
N ILE A 146 -2.48 -7.90 -18.14
CA ILE A 146 -3.46 -8.78 -17.50
C ILE A 146 -4.78 -8.79 -18.28
N LEU A 147 -5.25 -7.63 -18.76
CA LEU A 147 -6.49 -7.53 -19.53
C LEU A 147 -6.42 -8.30 -20.85
N GLU A 148 -5.26 -8.30 -21.49
CA GLU A 148 -5.05 -8.95 -22.78
C GLU A 148 -4.77 -10.45 -22.65
N THR A 149 -3.84 -10.83 -21.77
CA THR A 149 -3.44 -12.23 -21.62
C THR A 149 -4.38 -13.05 -20.73
N GLY A 150 -5.20 -12.38 -19.93
CA GLY A 150 -6.01 -13.02 -18.88
C GLY A 150 -5.16 -13.67 -17.79
N ASN A 151 -3.87 -13.31 -17.63
CA ASN A 151 -3.00 -13.91 -16.62
C ASN A 151 -2.56 -12.88 -15.57
N ALA A 152 -3.13 -13.00 -14.37
CA ALA A 152 -2.82 -12.15 -13.22
C ALA A 152 -1.89 -12.83 -12.19
N SER A 153 -1.18 -13.90 -12.56
CA SER A 153 -0.36 -14.65 -11.61
C SER A 153 0.88 -13.88 -11.18
N SER A 154 1.07 -13.78 -9.86
CA SER A 154 2.32 -13.26 -9.29
C SER A 154 3.57 -14.06 -9.62
N LEU A 155 3.43 -15.29 -10.14
CA LEU A 155 4.58 -16.10 -10.56
C LEU A 155 5.04 -15.79 -11.99
N THR A 156 4.21 -15.12 -12.80
CA THR A 156 4.46 -14.92 -14.23
C THR A 156 4.25 -13.50 -14.70
N LEU A 157 3.69 -12.58 -13.89
CA LEU A 157 3.47 -11.20 -14.29
C LEU A 157 4.76 -10.49 -14.74
N GLY A 158 5.91 -10.86 -14.16
CA GLY A 158 7.21 -10.34 -14.60
C GLY A 158 7.61 -10.74 -16.03
N ARG A 159 6.92 -11.71 -16.67
CA ARG A 159 7.16 -12.09 -18.07
C ARG A 159 6.84 -10.98 -19.05
N MET A 160 6.06 -9.97 -18.65
CA MET A 160 5.91 -8.75 -19.44
C MET A 160 7.27 -8.09 -19.74
N LEU A 161 8.27 -8.25 -18.87
CA LEU A 161 9.63 -7.73 -19.06
C LEU A 161 10.64 -8.81 -19.45
N SER A 162 10.27 -10.08 -19.37
CA SER A 162 11.15 -11.22 -19.64
C SER A 162 10.32 -12.38 -20.18
N PRO A 163 9.87 -12.31 -21.45
CA PRO A 163 8.89 -13.23 -22.01
C PRO A 163 9.30 -14.71 -21.91
N ASP A 164 10.59 -14.99 -22.06
CA ASP A 164 11.16 -16.35 -22.04
C ASP A 164 11.28 -16.96 -20.64
N ALA A 165 11.10 -16.16 -19.58
CA ALA A 165 11.30 -16.63 -18.22
C ALA A 165 10.20 -17.62 -17.80
N GLY A 166 10.60 -18.84 -17.41
CA GLY A 166 9.66 -19.83 -16.85
C GLY A 166 8.95 -19.34 -15.58
N ILE A 167 9.64 -18.65 -14.67
CA ILE A 167 9.06 -17.97 -13.51
C ILE A 167 9.64 -16.56 -13.47
N ALA A 168 8.77 -15.56 -13.35
CA ALA A 168 9.12 -14.15 -13.25
C ALA A 168 8.24 -13.50 -12.17
N ILE A 169 8.70 -13.59 -10.93
CA ILE A 169 7.90 -13.23 -9.76
C ILE A 169 7.70 -11.71 -9.72
N TYR A 170 6.45 -11.28 -9.68
CA TYR A 170 6.09 -9.89 -9.42
C TYR A 170 4.77 -9.81 -8.61
N PRO A 171 4.69 -8.98 -7.55
CA PRO A 171 3.47 -8.81 -6.76
C PRO A 171 2.32 -8.23 -7.60
N SER A 172 1.24 -8.98 -7.76
CA SER A 172 0.22 -8.75 -8.80
C SER A 172 -1.10 -8.22 -8.26
N VAL A 173 -1.33 -8.23 -6.94
CA VAL A 173 -2.67 -7.94 -6.37
C VAL A 173 -3.17 -6.54 -6.76
N TRP A 174 -2.28 -5.55 -6.81
CA TRP A 174 -2.63 -4.20 -7.27
C TRP A 174 -3.15 -4.20 -8.71
N HIS A 175 -2.38 -4.79 -9.63
CA HIS A 175 -2.69 -4.85 -11.07
C HIS A 175 -3.94 -5.69 -11.33
N SER A 176 -4.08 -6.78 -10.58
CA SER A 176 -5.24 -7.68 -10.60
C SER A 176 -6.53 -6.95 -10.21
N LEU A 177 -6.47 -6.12 -9.16
CA LEU A 177 -7.58 -5.26 -8.73
C LEU A 177 -7.96 -4.27 -9.82
N ALA A 178 -6.99 -3.53 -10.37
CA ALA A 178 -7.25 -2.53 -11.40
C ALA A 178 -7.79 -3.18 -12.70
N ALA A 179 -7.28 -4.35 -13.09
CA ALA A 179 -7.80 -5.10 -14.24
C ALA A 179 -9.26 -5.55 -14.02
N LEU A 180 -9.62 -6.03 -12.83
CA LEU A 180 -11.02 -6.36 -12.51
C LEU A 180 -11.92 -5.13 -12.54
N VAL A 181 -11.44 -3.99 -12.05
CA VAL A 181 -12.19 -2.71 -12.12
C VAL A 181 -12.44 -2.37 -13.59
N ALA A 182 -11.40 -2.37 -14.44
CA ALA A 182 -11.51 -2.09 -15.87
C ALA A 182 -12.55 -3.00 -16.56
N GLN A 183 -12.50 -4.31 -16.29
CA GLN A 183 -13.45 -5.28 -16.85
C GLN A 183 -14.91 -5.01 -16.40
N LEU A 184 -15.12 -4.73 -15.11
CA LEU A 184 -16.45 -4.60 -14.53
C LEU A 184 -17.11 -3.23 -14.79
N THR A 185 -16.33 -2.18 -15.00
CA THR A 185 -16.84 -0.84 -15.27
C THR A 185 -16.61 -0.36 -16.69
N SER A 186 -16.03 -1.21 -17.56
CA SER A 186 -15.65 -0.86 -18.93
C SER A 186 -14.82 0.43 -18.99
N SER A 187 -14.00 0.64 -17.96
CA SER A 187 -13.14 1.82 -17.83
C SER A 187 -11.77 1.52 -18.40
N ASP A 188 -11.08 2.55 -18.90
CA ASP A 188 -9.69 2.41 -19.32
C ASP A 188 -8.74 2.13 -18.15
N VAL A 189 -7.49 1.82 -18.47
CA VAL A 189 -6.45 1.46 -17.51
C VAL A 189 -6.18 2.59 -16.51
N PHE A 190 -6.20 3.85 -16.94
CA PHE A 190 -5.90 5.02 -16.12
C PHE A 190 -6.98 5.27 -15.07
N VAL A 191 -8.24 5.22 -15.50
CA VAL A 191 -9.40 5.36 -14.63
C VAL A 191 -9.43 4.26 -13.58
N SER A 192 -9.14 3.04 -14.01
CA SER A 192 -9.16 1.86 -13.14
C SER A 192 -8.04 1.89 -12.10
N GLU A 193 -6.83 2.27 -12.50
CA GLU A 193 -5.70 2.49 -11.58
C GLU A 193 -6.04 3.59 -10.56
N ASN A 194 -6.49 4.76 -11.01
CA ASN A 194 -6.86 5.86 -10.12
C ASN A 194 -8.01 5.51 -9.18
N ALA A 195 -8.97 4.72 -9.63
CA ALA A 195 -10.03 4.21 -8.77
C ALA A 195 -9.48 3.34 -7.63
N VAL A 196 -8.49 2.49 -7.92
CA VAL A 196 -7.79 1.69 -6.90
C VAL A 196 -6.96 2.60 -5.98
N ILE A 197 -6.24 3.59 -6.50
CA ILE A 197 -5.50 4.59 -5.69
C ILE A 197 -6.43 5.25 -4.68
N VAL A 198 -7.59 5.73 -5.13
CA VAL A 198 -8.58 6.38 -4.27
C VAL A 198 -9.14 5.41 -3.24
N ALA A 199 -9.54 4.20 -3.65
CA ALA A 199 -10.13 3.22 -2.75
C ALA A 199 -9.12 2.74 -1.68
N VAL A 200 -7.85 2.52 -2.05
CA VAL A 200 -6.79 2.13 -1.10
C VAL A 200 -6.48 3.27 -0.14
N SER A 201 -6.26 4.47 -0.67
CA SER A 201 -5.81 5.62 0.12
C SER A 201 -6.92 6.18 1.01
N ALA A 202 -8.11 6.41 0.46
CA ALA A 202 -9.19 7.08 1.17
C ALA A 202 -10.10 6.12 1.95
N LEU A 203 -10.17 4.83 1.59
CA LEU A 203 -11.05 3.88 2.28
C LEU A 203 -10.27 2.85 3.09
N LEU A 204 -9.38 2.08 2.45
CA LEU A 204 -8.68 0.98 3.12
C LEU A 204 -7.75 1.47 4.23
N TRP A 205 -6.92 2.49 3.96
CA TRP A 205 -5.94 2.96 4.93
C TRP A 205 -6.57 3.52 6.23
N PRO A 206 -7.51 4.50 6.18
CA PRO A 206 -8.18 4.97 7.39
C PRO A 206 -8.91 3.84 8.11
N PHE A 207 -9.57 2.94 7.35
CA PHE A 207 -10.27 1.78 7.91
C PHE A 207 -9.33 0.89 8.71
N ALA A 208 -8.19 0.52 8.13
CA ALA A 208 -7.20 -0.34 8.75
C ALA A 208 -6.63 0.28 10.04
N CYS A 209 -6.29 1.57 10.03
CA CYS A 209 -5.84 2.32 11.19
C CYS A 209 -6.88 2.33 12.32
N ILE A 210 -8.14 2.62 11.99
CA ILE A 210 -9.26 2.62 12.95
C ILE A 210 -9.45 1.23 13.56
N MET A 211 -9.42 0.17 12.75
CA MET A 211 -9.59 -1.21 13.23
C MET A 211 -8.46 -1.65 14.16
N LEU A 212 -7.20 -1.31 13.85
CA LEU A 212 -6.06 -1.57 14.72
C LEU A 212 -6.23 -0.85 16.08
N VAL A 213 -6.53 0.45 16.04
CA VAL A 213 -6.76 1.25 17.25
C VAL A 213 -7.95 0.71 18.06
N ARG A 214 -9.00 0.22 17.39
CA ARG A 214 -10.16 -0.42 18.02
C ARG A 214 -9.78 -1.72 18.74
N GLY A 215 -8.89 -2.53 18.17
CA GLY A 215 -8.37 -3.73 18.84
C GLY A 215 -7.53 -3.41 20.08
N ILE A 216 -6.77 -2.31 20.03
CA ILE A 216 -5.89 -1.87 21.13
C ILE A 216 -6.68 -1.19 22.25
N THR A 217 -7.58 -0.27 21.91
CA THR A 217 -8.29 0.61 22.86
C THR A 217 -9.70 0.15 23.19
N GLY A 218 -10.22 -0.88 22.51
CA GLY A 218 -11.61 -1.33 22.64
C GLY A 218 -12.60 -0.41 21.90
N PRO A 219 -13.91 -0.52 22.16
CA PRO A 219 -14.95 0.18 21.41
C PRO A 219 -15.13 1.65 21.87
N ARG A 220 -14.04 2.39 22.08
CA ARG A 220 -14.08 3.77 22.56
C ARG A 220 -14.17 4.75 21.40
N VAL A 221 -15.17 5.62 21.40
CA VAL A 221 -15.45 6.56 20.27
C VAL A 221 -14.24 7.42 19.92
N LEU A 222 -13.65 8.11 20.89
CA LEU A 222 -12.61 9.11 20.63
C LEU A 222 -11.37 8.54 19.93
N PRO A 223 -10.72 7.47 20.43
CA PRO A 223 -9.55 6.91 19.74
C PRO A 223 -9.84 6.51 18.30
N LEU A 224 -11.06 6.07 17.97
CA LEU A 224 -11.44 5.70 16.60
C LEU A 224 -11.54 6.92 15.69
N VAL A 225 -12.16 7.99 16.17
CA VAL A 225 -12.26 9.24 15.40
C VAL A 225 -10.89 9.86 15.20
N VAL A 226 -10.03 9.87 16.23
CA VAL A 226 -8.65 10.38 16.15
C VAL A 226 -7.81 9.54 15.21
N ALA A 227 -7.93 8.21 15.24
CA ALA A 227 -7.23 7.33 14.30
C ALA A 227 -7.60 7.66 12.85
N GLY A 228 -8.89 7.86 12.57
CA GLY A 228 -9.38 8.27 11.27
C GLY A 228 -8.85 9.64 10.84
N ALA A 229 -8.98 10.66 11.68
CA ALA A 229 -8.49 12.01 11.38
C ALA A 229 -6.97 12.04 11.13
N LEU A 230 -6.18 11.42 12.01
CA LEU A 230 -4.72 11.36 11.85
C LEU A 230 -4.30 10.57 10.62
N SER A 231 -5.05 9.56 10.18
CA SER A 231 -4.70 8.78 8.99
C SER A 231 -4.65 9.60 7.70
N GLY A 232 -5.41 10.70 7.60
CA GLY A 232 -5.37 11.63 6.48
C GLY A 232 -4.46 12.85 6.70
N GLY A 233 -3.78 12.92 7.86
CA GLY A 233 -3.04 14.11 8.28
C GLY A 233 -1.56 14.13 7.91
N PHE A 234 -1.03 13.06 7.33
CA PHE A 234 0.39 12.93 6.98
C PHE A 234 0.60 13.10 5.50
N TRP A 235 1.61 13.89 5.12
CA TRP A 235 2.05 13.99 3.73
C TRP A 235 2.82 12.74 3.26
N MET A 236 3.47 12.04 4.20
CA MET A 236 4.29 10.86 3.88
C MET A 236 3.46 9.64 3.46
N PHE A 237 2.42 9.28 4.21
CA PHE A 237 1.53 8.17 3.85
C PHE A 237 0.06 8.60 3.97
N PRO A 238 -0.77 8.42 2.92
CA PRO A 238 -0.48 7.64 1.71
C PRO A 238 0.23 8.40 0.57
N PHE A 239 0.29 9.73 0.59
CA PHE A 239 0.58 10.52 -0.62
C PHE A 239 2.00 10.36 -1.19
N GLN A 240 3.05 10.38 -0.37
CA GLN A 240 4.43 10.38 -0.89
C GLN A 240 4.74 9.12 -1.71
N LEU A 241 4.21 7.96 -1.30
CA LEU A 241 4.38 6.71 -2.06
C LEU A 241 3.60 6.70 -3.39
N LEU A 242 2.56 7.52 -3.54
CA LEU A 242 1.84 7.63 -4.81
C LEU A 242 2.59 8.46 -5.84
N GLN A 243 3.49 9.34 -5.39
CA GLN A 243 4.25 10.27 -6.21
C GLN A 243 5.67 9.81 -6.48
N TRP A 244 6.34 9.31 -5.44
CA TRP A 244 7.72 8.85 -5.53
C TRP A 244 7.75 7.44 -6.10
N GLY A 245 8.23 7.31 -7.35
CA GLY A 245 8.36 6.03 -8.06
C GLY A 245 7.15 5.13 -7.79
N PRO A 246 5.94 5.54 -8.21
CA PRO A 246 4.65 5.21 -7.59
C PRO A 246 4.60 3.79 -7.04
N LEU A 247 4.82 3.70 -5.73
CA LEU A 247 4.99 2.43 -5.04
C LEU A 247 3.62 1.87 -4.70
N TYR A 248 2.76 1.70 -5.70
CA TYR A 248 1.36 1.34 -5.51
C TYR A 248 1.18 -0.04 -4.87
N PRO A 249 1.89 -1.11 -5.29
CA PRO A 249 1.84 -2.40 -4.60
C PRO A 249 2.27 -2.28 -3.13
N ASN A 250 3.29 -1.46 -2.84
CA ASN A 250 3.74 -1.18 -1.48
C ASN A 250 2.69 -0.40 -0.66
N THR A 251 2.01 0.56 -1.29
CA THR A 251 0.94 1.35 -0.68
C THR A 251 -0.24 0.47 -0.29
N LEU A 252 -0.61 -0.50 -1.12
CA LEU A 252 -1.61 -1.50 -0.78
C LEU A 252 -1.15 -2.37 0.40
N ALA A 253 0.06 -2.92 0.35
CA ALA A 253 0.60 -3.75 1.43
C ALA A 253 0.66 -2.99 2.78
N TYR A 254 1.07 -1.72 2.77
CA TYR A 254 1.11 -0.88 3.98
C TYR A 254 -0.28 -0.45 4.45
N SER A 255 -1.26 -0.35 3.54
CA SER A 255 -2.66 -0.13 3.93
C SER A 255 -3.29 -1.36 4.57
N LEU A 256 -2.83 -2.57 4.23
CA LEU A 256 -3.24 -3.83 4.86
C LEU A 256 -2.50 -4.12 6.18
N LEU A 257 -1.28 -3.61 6.33
CA LEU A 257 -0.41 -3.86 7.49
C LEU A 257 -1.06 -3.61 8.86
N PRO A 258 -1.88 -2.55 9.10
CA PRO A 258 -2.53 -2.35 10.38
C PRO A 258 -3.48 -3.49 10.75
N LEU A 259 -4.15 -4.10 9.76
CA LEU A 259 -5.03 -5.25 9.97
C LEU A 259 -4.23 -6.52 10.28
N ALA A 260 -3.06 -6.69 9.66
CA ALA A 260 -2.15 -7.80 9.99
C ALA A 260 -1.57 -7.65 11.40
N LEU A 261 -1.21 -6.43 11.81
CA LEU A 261 -0.84 -6.11 13.19
C LEU A 261 -1.98 -6.39 14.17
N LEU A 262 -3.22 -6.11 13.79
CA LEU A 262 -4.39 -6.44 14.60
C LEU A 262 -4.48 -7.95 14.86
N VAL A 263 -4.18 -8.80 13.88
CA VAL A 263 -4.09 -10.26 14.08
C VAL A 263 -3.03 -10.61 15.13
N LEU A 264 -1.83 -10.02 15.06
CA LEU A 264 -0.78 -10.22 16.07
C LEU A 264 -1.23 -9.74 17.46
N VAL A 265 -1.89 -8.58 17.54
CA VAL A 265 -2.46 -8.06 18.79
C VAL A 265 -3.45 -9.06 19.40
N GLY A 266 -4.25 -9.74 18.58
CA GLY A 266 -5.14 -10.82 18.99
C GLY A 266 -4.38 -12.05 19.51
N LEU A 267 -3.43 -12.57 18.71
CA LEU A 267 -2.64 -13.76 19.04
C LEU A 267 -1.88 -13.61 20.36
N PHE A 268 -1.23 -12.46 20.55
CA PHE A 268 -0.45 -12.16 21.76
C PHE A 268 -1.30 -11.60 22.90
N ARG A 269 -2.62 -11.51 22.74
CA ARG A 269 -3.56 -10.95 23.73
C ARG A 269 -3.14 -9.56 24.22
N ALA A 270 -2.55 -8.78 23.32
CA ALA A 270 -2.02 -7.46 23.59
C ALA A 270 -3.10 -6.36 23.57
N GLY A 271 -4.28 -6.68 23.03
CA GLY A 271 -5.46 -5.82 22.99
C GLY A 271 -6.19 -5.70 24.34
N ARG A 272 -7.31 -4.98 24.33
CA ARG A 272 -8.19 -4.87 25.53
C ARG A 272 -9.21 -5.98 25.65
N GLU A 273 -9.62 -6.55 24.53
CA GLU A 273 -10.62 -7.60 24.48
C GLU A 273 -10.28 -8.64 23.43
N ARG A 274 -10.84 -9.84 23.63
CA ARG A 274 -10.77 -10.90 22.65
C ARG A 274 -11.86 -10.66 21.60
N PHE A 275 -11.46 -10.60 20.33
CA PHE A 275 -12.37 -10.37 19.21
C PHE A 275 -12.42 -11.52 18.20
N LEU A 276 -11.44 -12.43 18.28
CA LEU A 276 -11.37 -13.67 17.52
C LEU A 276 -10.84 -14.79 18.41
N ASP A 277 -11.22 -16.02 18.09
CA ASP A 277 -10.65 -17.21 18.69
C ASP A 277 -9.32 -17.59 18.02
N ASP A 278 -8.57 -18.50 18.64
CA ASP A 278 -7.18 -18.78 18.24
C ASP A 278 -7.11 -19.44 16.86
N VAL A 279 -8.10 -20.28 16.49
CA VAL A 279 -8.17 -20.90 15.15
C VAL A 279 -8.34 -19.82 14.09
N SER A 280 -9.27 -18.90 14.33
CA SER A 280 -9.50 -17.76 13.43
C SER A 280 -8.24 -16.89 13.32
N LEU A 281 -7.59 -16.56 14.44
CA LEU A 281 -6.39 -15.73 14.46
C LEU A 281 -5.22 -16.36 13.71
N TRP A 282 -4.96 -17.66 13.90
CA TRP A 282 -3.92 -18.36 13.14
C TRP A 282 -4.25 -18.47 11.65
N SER A 283 -5.52 -18.69 11.31
CA SER A 283 -5.97 -18.70 9.91
C SER A 283 -5.75 -17.32 9.26
N PHE A 284 -6.12 -16.24 9.95
CA PHE A 284 -5.89 -14.89 9.45
C PHE A 284 -4.43 -14.47 9.45
N LEU A 285 -3.56 -15.05 10.28
CA LEU A 285 -2.12 -14.82 10.18
C LEU A 285 -1.59 -15.36 8.85
N LEU A 286 -1.98 -16.57 8.45
CA LEU A 286 -1.59 -17.16 7.17
C LEU A 286 -2.14 -16.33 6.00
N ILE A 287 -3.43 -15.94 6.07
CA ILE A 287 -4.06 -15.08 5.07
C ILE A 287 -3.34 -13.72 5.00
N ALA A 288 -2.99 -13.12 6.15
CA ALA A 288 -2.30 -11.84 6.18
C ALA A 288 -0.91 -11.92 5.56
N VAL A 289 -0.13 -12.96 5.86
CA VAL A 289 1.19 -13.17 5.23
C VAL A 289 1.04 -13.34 3.72
N ALA A 290 0.09 -14.15 3.26
CA ALA A 290 -0.15 -14.32 1.83
C ALA A 290 -0.61 -13.02 1.15
N ALA A 291 -1.58 -12.31 1.73
CA ALA A 291 -2.09 -11.04 1.21
C ALA A 291 -0.99 -9.98 1.13
N LEU A 292 -0.17 -9.85 2.17
CA LEU A 292 0.96 -8.92 2.19
C LEU A 292 2.01 -9.32 1.16
N PHE A 293 2.42 -10.59 1.11
CA PHE A 293 3.47 -11.04 0.18
C PHE A 293 3.08 -10.83 -1.28
N LEU A 294 1.84 -11.20 -1.64
CA LEU A 294 1.33 -11.09 -3.01
C LEU A 294 0.96 -9.65 -3.40
N SER A 295 0.72 -8.78 -2.41
CA SER A 295 0.58 -7.33 -2.64
C SER A 295 1.93 -6.65 -2.78
N GLN A 296 2.84 -6.84 -1.82
CA GLN A 296 4.25 -6.45 -1.86
C GLN A 296 5.03 -7.07 -0.67
N PRO A 297 6.14 -7.80 -0.89
CA PRO A 297 6.91 -8.47 0.18
C PRO A 297 7.37 -7.56 1.32
N ASN A 298 7.61 -6.27 1.06
CA ASN A 298 7.92 -5.25 2.08
C ASN A 298 6.90 -5.24 3.24
N GLY A 299 5.63 -5.54 2.97
CA GLY A 299 4.59 -5.63 4.00
C GLY A 299 4.82 -6.79 4.96
N VAL A 300 5.30 -7.94 4.47
CA VAL A 300 5.68 -9.10 5.30
C VAL A 300 6.92 -8.77 6.13
N THR A 301 7.94 -8.15 5.53
CA THR A 301 9.13 -7.72 6.27
C THR A 301 8.78 -6.73 7.38
N ALA A 302 7.89 -5.77 7.11
CA ALA A 302 7.40 -4.83 8.12
C ALA A 302 6.62 -5.55 9.24
N LEU A 303 5.72 -6.48 8.89
CA LEU A 303 5.01 -7.29 9.88
C LEU A 303 5.98 -8.10 10.76
N LEU A 304 7.02 -8.69 10.15
CA LEU A 304 8.05 -9.45 10.85
C LEU A 304 8.83 -8.55 11.82
N ALA A 305 9.27 -7.36 11.39
CA ALA A 305 9.93 -6.38 12.25
C ALA A 305 9.06 -5.97 13.45
N PHE A 306 7.77 -5.68 13.21
CA PHE A 306 6.85 -5.25 14.27
C PHE A 306 6.30 -6.40 15.12
N SER A 307 6.51 -7.65 14.72
CA SER A 307 6.22 -8.82 15.56
C SER A 307 7.23 -8.98 16.71
N VAL A 308 8.46 -8.47 16.55
CA VAL A 308 9.56 -8.65 17.51
C VAL A 308 9.19 -8.19 18.92
N PRO A 309 8.64 -6.98 19.16
CA PRO A 309 8.28 -6.57 20.51
C PRO A 309 7.20 -7.44 21.16
N LEU A 310 6.25 -7.96 20.38
CA LEU A 310 5.17 -8.84 20.88
C LEU A 310 5.71 -10.23 21.24
N ILE A 311 6.52 -10.82 20.36
CA ILE A 311 7.18 -12.12 20.60
C ILE A 311 8.09 -12.03 21.82
N ALA A 312 8.94 -10.99 21.87
CA ALA A 312 9.85 -10.78 22.99
C ALA A 312 9.09 -10.59 24.31
N ALA A 313 8.04 -9.75 24.35
CA ALA A 313 7.24 -9.57 25.54
C ALA A 313 6.55 -10.86 26.01
N ALA A 314 6.02 -11.65 25.07
CA ALA A 314 5.44 -12.96 25.37
C ALA A 314 6.48 -13.94 25.91
N TRP A 315 7.69 -13.96 25.34
CA TRP A 315 8.79 -14.81 25.78
C TRP A 315 9.28 -14.45 27.18
N PHE A 316 9.61 -13.18 27.41
CA PHE A 316 10.10 -12.71 28.71
C PHE A 316 9.06 -12.86 29.81
N SER A 317 7.78 -12.58 29.54
CA SER A 317 6.72 -12.76 30.54
C SER A 317 6.55 -14.23 30.94
N GLN A 318 6.54 -15.13 29.95
CA GLN A 318 6.45 -16.56 30.16
C GLN A 318 7.65 -17.14 30.92
N LEU A 319 8.86 -16.68 30.61
CA LEU A 319 10.08 -17.09 31.30
C LEU A 319 10.08 -16.57 32.74
N ARG A 320 9.79 -15.27 32.93
CA ARG A 320 9.75 -14.62 34.24
C ARG A 320 8.75 -15.28 35.18
N VAL A 321 7.55 -15.63 34.69
CA VAL A 321 6.54 -16.35 35.49
C VAL A 321 7.09 -17.70 35.92
N ARG A 322 7.58 -18.53 35.00
CA ARG A 322 8.09 -19.87 35.31
C ARG A 322 9.29 -19.86 36.27
N VAL A 323 10.21 -18.90 36.11
CA VAL A 323 11.35 -18.73 37.02
C VAL A 323 10.87 -18.29 38.42
N ARG A 324 9.95 -17.33 38.50
CA ARG A 324 9.41 -16.85 39.79
C ARG A 324 8.60 -17.90 40.53
N THR A 325 7.88 -18.75 39.81
CA THR A 325 7.14 -19.87 40.40
C THR A 325 8.02 -21.10 40.65
N LYS A 326 9.35 -20.99 40.49
CA LYS A 326 10.31 -22.10 40.64
C LYS A 326 9.88 -23.35 39.87
N ALA A 327 9.38 -23.18 38.65
CA ALA A 327 8.97 -24.29 37.80
C ALA A 327 10.17 -25.23 37.55
N GLY A 328 9.91 -26.52 37.37
CA GLY A 328 10.97 -27.49 37.08
C GLY A 328 11.73 -27.21 35.78
N PHE A 329 12.83 -27.93 35.56
CA PHE A 329 13.70 -27.75 34.39
C PHE A 329 12.94 -27.82 33.05
N ARG A 330 12.06 -28.82 32.86
CA ARG A 330 11.33 -29.05 31.60
C ARG A 330 10.53 -27.83 31.09
N PRO A 331 9.58 -27.24 31.85
CA PRO A 331 8.82 -26.08 31.37
C PRO A 331 9.67 -24.83 31.12
N ILE A 332 10.79 -24.65 31.85
CA ILE A 332 11.74 -23.57 31.58
C ILE A 332 12.47 -23.85 30.26
N ALA A 333 13.00 -25.05 30.07
CA ALA A 333 13.69 -25.47 28.86
C ALA A 333 12.80 -25.31 27.61
N LEU A 334 11.51 -25.67 27.69
CA LEU A 334 10.55 -25.45 26.60
C LEU A 334 10.37 -23.97 26.25
N VAL A 335 10.37 -23.08 27.25
CA VAL A 335 10.28 -21.63 26.99
C VAL A 335 11.53 -21.09 26.32
N VAL A 336 12.68 -21.49 26.83
CA VAL A 336 13.97 -21.11 26.27
C VAL A 336 14.06 -21.60 24.82
N LEU A 337 13.69 -22.86 24.58
CA LEU A 337 13.72 -23.47 23.25
C LEU A 337 12.82 -22.75 22.24
N TRP A 338 11.56 -22.45 22.58
CA TRP A 338 10.68 -21.76 21.63
C TRP A 338 11.14 -20.33 21.36
N GLY A 339 11.75 -19.65 22.34
CA GLY A 339 12.36 -18.34 22.16
C GLY A 339 13.49 -18.38 21.14
N PHE A 340 14.43 -19.32 21.31
CA PHE A 340 15.52 -19.52 20.35
C PHE A 340 15.03 -19.96 18.97
N ALA A 341 14.05 -20.86 18.91
CA ALA A 341 13.44 -21.28 17.65
C ALA A 341 12.76 -20.11 16.93
N SER A 342 12.10 -19.21 17.67
CA SER A 342 11.48 -18.00 17.11
C SER A 342 12.54 -17.02 16.58
N ALA A 343 13.65 -16.85 17.30
CA ALA A 343 14.76 -16.02 16.84
C ALA A 343 15.44 -16.60 15.59
N ALA A 344 15.66 -17.92 15.55
CA ALA A 344 16.19 -18.60 14.37
C ALA A 344 15.25 -18.48 13.17
N ALA A 345 13.95 -18.73 13.36
CA ALA A 345 12.94 -18.55 12.31
C ALA A 345 12.89 -17.11 11.81
N PHE A 346 12.95 -16.13 12.71
CA PHE A 346 13.05 -14.72 12.34
C PHE A 346 14.26 -14.47 11.44
N LEU A 347 15.46 -14.91 11.84
CA LEU A 347 16.69 -14.68 11.06
C LEU A 347 16.64 -15.36 9.69
N LEU A 348 16.12 -16.58 9.61
CA LEU A 348 15.99 -17.31 8.35
C LEU A 348 15.04 -16.59 7.39
N VAL A 349 13.84 -16.22 7.84
CA VAL A 349 12.86 -15.52 7.00
C VAL A 349 13.37 -14.12 6.65
N TRP A 350 13.98 -13.42 7.60
CA TRP A 350 14.53 -12.09 7.37
C TRP A 350 15.61 -12.09 6.28
N GLN A 351 16.56 -13.03 6.35
CA GLN A 351 17.59 -13.18 5.33
C GLN A 351 17.02 -13.56 3.96
N ALA A 352 16.01 -14.43 3.91
CA ALA A 352 15.36 -14.82 2.67
C ALA A 352 14.63 -13.67 1.96
N LEU A 353 14.28 -12.61 2.70
CA LEU A 353 13.61 -11.41 2.18
C LEU A 353 14.58 -10.27 1.83
N LEU A 354 15.89 -10.43 2.04
CA LEU A 354 16.86 -9.40 1.67
C LEU A 354 17.05 -9.36 0.15
N LEU A 355 17.10 -8.14 -0.39
CA LEU A 355 17.33 -7.89 -1.81
C LEU A 355 18.65 -7.15 -1.99
N ASN A 356 19.44 -7.60 -2.95
CA ASN A 356 20.71 -6.97 -3.30
C ASN A 356 20.44 -5.72 -4.15
N PHE A 357 20.25 -4.58 -3.50
CA PHE A 357 20.13 -3.27 -4.13
C PHE A 357 20.79 -2.21 -3.23
N ASP A 358 21.74 -1.43 -3.73
CA ASP A 358 22.63 -0.60 -2.89
C ASP A 358 22.99 0.78 -3.49
N SER A 359 22.03 1.45 -4.13
CA SER A 359 22.29 2.73 -4.82
C SER A 359 21.98 3.99 -4.00
N TRP A 360 21.15 3.89 -2.96
CA TRP A 360 20.75 5.05 -2.15
C TRP A 360 21.89 5.57 -1.28
N LYS A 361 22.18 6.88 -1.35
CA LYS A 361 23.15 7.57 -0.48
C LYS A 361 22.46 8.19 0.74
N PRO A 362 23.19 8.43 1.84
CA PRO A 362 22.67 9.21 2.97
C PRO A 362 22.15 10.57 2.53
N SER A 363 21.05 11.02 3.14
CA SER A 363 20.38 12.28 2.84
C SER A 363 20.15 13.16 4.07
N ARG A 364 20.46 12.65 5.28
CA ARG A 364 20.26 13.34 6.56
C ARG A 364 21.43 13.07 7.50
N THR A 365 21.73 14.04 8.35
CA THR A 365 22.55 13.80 9.55
C THR A 365 21.72 13.13 10.64
N LEU A 366 22.35 12.58 11.68
CA LEU A 366 21.65 11.87 12.76
C LEU A 366 20.69 12.79 13.54
N ASP A 367 21.12 14.00 13.85
CA ASP A 367 20.30 15.03 14.51
C ASP A 367 19.08 15.42 13.67
N GLN A 368 19.26 15.60 12.35
CA GLN A 368 18.16 15.84 11.43
C GLN A 368 17.19 14.65 11.38
N ALA A 369 17.69 13.43 11.31
CA ALA A 369 16.85 12.23 11.24
C ALA A 369 16.06 11.99 12.55
N VAL A 370 16.65 12.29 13.71
CA VAL A 370 15.95 12.26 15.00
C VAL A 370 14.90 13.37 15.07
N GLY A 371 15.24 14.58 14.63
CA GLY A 371 14.31 15.71 14.51
C GLY A 371 13.14 15.39 13.58
N ASP A 372 13.40 14.74 12.45
CA ASP A 372 12.42 14.26 11.48
C ASP A 372 11.38 13.33 12.13
N VAL A 373 11.84 12.36 12.93
CA VAL A 373 10.95 11.43 13.64
C VAL A 373 10.16 12.14 14.74
N ALA A 374 10.81 13.03 15.50
CA ALA A 374 10.18 13.73 16.61
C ALA A 374 9.07 14.68 16.15
N THR A 375 9.26 15.37 15.02
CA THR A 375 8.33 16.36 14.46
C THR A 375 7.41 15.80 13.38
N GLY A 376 7.65 14.54 12.98
CA GLY A 376 6.98 13.88 11.87
C GLY A 376 7.20 14.60 10.53
N THR A 377 8.30 15.34 10.42
CA THR A 377 8.74 16.04 9.21
C THR A 377 9.11 15.03 8.12
N LEU A 378 9.91 14.02 8.48
CA LEU A 378 10.42 12.90 7.66
C LEU A 378 11.05 13.35 6.33
N LEU A 379 12.24 12.88 5.98
CA LEU A 379 12.93 13.30 4.75
C LEU A 379 13.02 14.83 4.60
N GLY A 380 12.98 15.60 5.70
CA GLY A 380 12.90 17.07 5.74
C GLY A 380 11.73 17.69 4.97
N GLY A 381 10.56 17.03 4.94
CA GLY A 381 9.33 17.61 4.39
C GLY A 381 8.66 18.62 5.32
N GLY A 382 7.32 18.57 5.41
CA GLY A 382 6.55 19.46 6.30
C GLY A 382 6.30 18.83 7.67
N GLU A 383 6.42 19.62 8.74
CA GLU A 383 6.14 19.18 10.11
C GLU A 383 4.69 18.69 10.28
N THR A 384 4.51 17.66 11.11
CA THR A 384 3.20 17.14 11.53
C THR A 384 3.04 17.23 13.05
N MET A 385 3.33 18.42 13.60
CA MET A 385 3.46 18.69 15.04
C MET A 385 2.26 18.22 15.88
N VAL A 386 1.03 18.38 15.39
CA VAL A 386 -0.16 17.94 16.13
C VAL A 386 -0.16 16.42 16.33
N ALA A 387 0.23 15.66 15.30
CA ALA A 387 0.35 14.21 15.40
C ALA A 387 1.52 13.80 16.31
N SER A 388 2.65 14.51 16.24
CA SER A 388 3.80 14.31 17.14
C SER A 388 3.43 14.53 18.61
N VAL A 389 2.77 15.63 18.94
CA VAL A 389 2.31 15.93 20.31
C VAL A 389 1.31 14.86 20.77
N ALA A 390 0.36 14.47 19.93
CA ALA A 390 -0.57 13.39 20.24
C ALA A 390 0.17 12.07 20.51
N ALA A 391 1.15 11.71 19.68
CA ALA A 391 1.96 10.52 19.85
C ALA A 391 2.75 10.54 21.16
N LEU A 392 3.34 11.69 21.52
CA LEU A 392 4.01 11.88 22.81
C LEU A 392 3.05 11.66 23.99
N LEU A 393 1.83 12.21 23.94
CA LEU A 393 0.79 11.94 24.93
C LEU A 393 0.44 10.44 25.01
N GLY A 394 0.48 9.74 23.87
CA GLY A 394 0.36 8.29 23.79
C GLY A 394 1.45 7.55 24.54
N ILE A 395 2.72 7.92 24.30
CA ILE A 395 3.89 7.38 24.99
C ILE A 395 3.74 7.58 26.50
N ILE A 396 3.44 8.80 26.94
CA ILE A 396 3.22 9.14 28.35
C ILE A 396 2.09 8.29 28.94
N THR A 397 0.97 8.14 28.22
CA THR A 397 -0.17 7.33 28.65
C THR A 397 0.21 5.85 28.85
N ILE A 398 0.99 5.29 27.93
CA ILE A 398 1.45 3.89 27.99
C ILE A 398 2.39 3.70 29.18
N ILE A 399 3.33 4.62 29.40
CA ILE A 399 4.29 4.58 30.51
C ILE A 399 3.54 4.66 31.85
N TRP A 400 2.62 5.62 32.01
CA TRP A 400 1.84 5.78 33.24
C TRP A 400 0.93 4.58 33.52
N ARG A 401 0.29 4.01 32.49
CA ARG A 401 -0.57 2.83 32.65
C ARG A 401 0.20 1.52 32.75
N ARG A 402 1.51 1.53 32.46
CA ARG A 402 2.39 0.35 32.36
C ARG A 402 1.79 -0.76 31.47
N ARG A 403 1.10 -0.37 30.41
CA ARG A 403 0.40 -1.28 29.49
C ARG A 403 0.50 -0.76 28.06
N GLY A 404 0.94 -1.61 27.14
CA GLY A 404 1.10 -1.27 25.72
C GLY A 404 2.52 -0.88 25.30
N GLY A 405 3.55 -1.21 26.10
CA GLY A 405 4.95 -0.87 25.78
C GLY A 405 5.44 -1.41 24.43
N TRP A 406 4.83 -2.48 23.91
CA TRP A 406 5.10 -3.00 22.57
C TRP A 406 4.80 -1.97 21.46
N ILE A 407 3.84 -1.07 21.66
CA ILE A 407 3.49 -0.02 20.69
C ILE A 407 4.64 0.99 20.60
N ILE A 408 5.20 1.40 21.74
CA ILE A 408 6.38 2.28 21.79
C ILE A 408 7.55 1.59 21.10
N ALA A 409 7.80 0.32 21.40
CA ALA A 409 8.88 -0.44 20.79
C ALA A 409 8.72 -0.56 19.26
N CYS A 410 7.50 -0.78 18.75
CA CYS A 410 7.27 -0.79 17.31
C CYS A 410 7.49 0.59 16.67
N GLY A 411 7.06 1.68 17.34
CA GLY A 411 7.36 3.05 16.89
C GLY A 411 8.86 3.34 16.84
N LEU A 412 9.61 2.86 17.85
CA LEU A 412 11.08 2.97 17.86
C LEU A 412 11.74 2.14 16.77
N ILE A 413 11.21 0.95 16.45
CA ILE A 413 11.69 0.15 15.31
C ILE A 413 11.45 0.89 14.00
N ALA A 414 10.24 1.43 13.76
CA ALA A 414 9.96 2.22 12.56
C ALA A 414 10.90 3.43 12.44
N ALA A 415 11.13 4.14 13.54
CA ALA A 415 12.09 5.25 13.60
C ALA A 415 13.52 4.80 13.31
N ALA A 416 13.98 3.69 13.90
CA ALA A 416 15.33 3.17 13.69
C ALA A 416 15.55 2.73 12.24
N LEU A 417 14.57 2.04 11.62
CA LEU A 417 14.64 1.67 10.21
C LEU A 417 14.76 2.90 9.31
N TYR A 418 13.94 3.93 9.56
CA TYR A 418 14.02 5.21 8.86
C TYR A 418 15.40 5.88 9.03
N VAL A 419 15.90 6.00 10.26
CA VAL A 419 17.21 6.60 10.56
C VAL A 419 18.34 5.86 9.84
N VAL A 420 18.34 4.53 9.84
CA VAL A 420 19.32 3.73 9.09
C VAL A 420 19.26 4.04 7.59
N ALA A 421 18.08 4.23 7.04
CA ALA A 421 17.90 4.51 5.61
C ALA A 421 18.49 5.85 5.16
N VAL A 422 18.33 6.89 5.98
CA VAL A 422 18.71 8.27 5.63
C VAL A 422 20.08 8.70 6.15
N VAL A 423 20.63 8.04 7.16
CA VAL A 423 21.92 8.41 7.78
C VAL A 423 23.07 7.50 7.35
N MET A 424 22.83 6.19 7.23
CA MET A 424 23.93 5.24 7.03
C MET A 424 24.31 5.09 5.56
N TYR A 425 25.62 5.07 5.31
CA TYR A 425 26.17 4.69 4.00
C TYR A 425 25.93 3.20 3.71
N GLN A 426 26.10 2.85 2.44
CA GLN A 426 26.11 1.48 1.94
C GLN A 426 26.99 0.56 2.79
N GLY A 427 26.51 -0.65 3.08
CA GLY A 427 27.26 -1.63 3.86
C GLY A 427 26.42 -2.76 4.42
N ARG A 428 27.10 -3.80 4.95
CA ARG A 428 26.46 -5.05 5.42
C ARG A 428 25.38 -4.82 6.48
N PHE A 429 25.60 -3.90 7.41
CA PHE A 429 24.63 -3.59 8.45
C PHE A 429 23.37 -2.93 7.88
N ARG A 430 23.54 -1.95 6.98
CA ARG A 430 22.43 -1.28 6.29
C ARG A 430 21.66 -2.28 5.43
N HIS A 431 22.36 -3.06 4.60
CA HIS A 431 21.74 -4.12 3.80
C HIS A 431 20.98 -5.14 4.67
N PHE A 432 21.57 -5.60 5.78
CA PHE A 432 20.87 -6.51 6.71
C PHE A 432 19.62 -5.86 7.31
N THR A 433 19.67 -4.58 7.67
CA THR A 433 18.58 -3.92 8.40
C THR A 433 17.45 -3.46 7.49
N ILE A 434 17.75 -3.04 6.26
CA ILE A 434 16.79 -2.39 5.36
C ILE A 434 16.81 -2.89 3.92
N GLY A 435 17.61 -3.91 3.59
CA GLY A 435 17.78 -4.43 2.23
C GLY A 435 16.49 -4.95 1.60
N SER A 436 15.55 -5.48 2.40
CA SER A 436 14.23 -5.90 1.89
C SER A 436 13.45 -4.76 1.25
N TRP A 437 13.64 -3.53 1.71
CA TRP A 437 13.00 -2.34 1.15
C TRP A 437 13.83 -1.70 0.05
N TYR A 438 14.74 -2.45 -0.60
CA TYR A 438 15.63 -1.93 -1.64
C TYR A 438 16.47 -0.76 -1.10
N GLN A 439 16.68 -0.74 0.23
CA GLN A 439 17.31 0.36 0.97
C GLN A 439 16.68 1.75 0.72
N ASP A 440 15.42 1.79 0.25
CA ASP A 440 14.70 3.01 -0.12
C ASP A 440 14.17 3.74 1.12
N PRO A 441 14.62 4.98 1.39
CA PRO A 441 14.22 5.73 2.56
C PRO A 441 12.73 6.13 2.55
N TYR A 442 12.08 6.23 1.38
CA TYR A 442 10.67 6.59 1.27
C TYR A 442 9.76 5.46 1.77
N ARG A 443 10.11 4.21 1.47
CA ARG A 443 9.38 3.03 1.98
C ARG A 443 9.46 2.90 3.49
N LEU A 444 10.57 3.35 4.10
CA LEU A 444 10.75 3.25 5.55
C LEU A 444 10.17 4.44 6.30
N ALA A 445 10.30 5.65 5.75
CA ALA A 445 9.62 6.83 6.27
C ALA A 445 8.08 6.62 6.30
N ALA A 446 7.51 5.94 5.32
CA ALA A 446 6.08 5.63 5.26
C ALA A 446 5.56 4.71 6.40
N LEU A 447 6.44 4.01 7.12
CA LEU A 447 6.06 3.18 8.27
C LEU A 447 5.91 3.99 9.58
N VAL A 448 6.53 5.16 9.67
CA VAL A 448 6.51 6.01 10.88
C VAL A 448 5.09 6.56 11.19
N PRO A 449 4.34 7.10 10.20
CA PRO A 449 2.97 7.59 10.43
C PRO A 449 2.04 6.56 11.09
N LEU A 450 2.16 5.28 10.75
CA LEU A 450 1.34 4.21 11.32
C LEU A 450 1.38 4.22 12.86
N PHE A 451 2.58 4.25 13.44
CA PHE A 451 2.71 4.24 14.91
C PHE A 451 2.43 5.60 15.52
N MET A 452 2.65 6.71 14.80
CA MET A 452 2.21 8.03 15.27
C MET A 452 0.68 8.11 15.39
N ILE A 453 -0.07 7.54 14.44
CA ILE A 453 -1.54 7.45 14.48
C ILE A 453 -1.99 6.61 15.67
N VAL A 454 -1.39 5.42 15.86
CA VAL A 454 -1.75 4.53 16.97
C VAL A 454 -1.44 5.18 18.32
N LEU A 455 -0.23 5.72 18.49
CA LEU A 455 0.18 6.42 19.72
C LEU A 455 -0.69 7.65 19.96
N GLY A 456 -0.96 8.46 18.95
CA GLY A 456 -1.85 9.63 19.03
C GLY A 456 -3.25 9.26 19.53
N SER A 457 -3.80 8.17 19.01
CA SER A 457 -5.10 7.65 19.42
C SER A 457 -5.10 7.11 20.87
N VAL A 458 -4.02 6.46 21.29
CA VAL A 458 -3.83 6.07 22.70
C VAL A 458 -3.66 7.28 23.61
N GLY A 459 -2.99 8.35 23.15
CA GLY A 459 -2.85 9.62 23.86
C GLY A 459 -4.19 10.28 24.11
N ALA A 460 -5.05 10.33 23.09
CA ALA A 460 -6.43 10.82 23.20
C ALA A 460 -7.25 9.99 24.21
N ASP A 461 -7.11 8.66 24.20
CA ASP A 461 -7.71 7.78 25.22
C ASP A 461 -7.20 8.08 26.65
N GLY A 462 -5.90 8.34 26.75
CA GLY A 462 -5.19 8.73 27.95
C GLY A 462 -5.78 9.98 28.58
N LEU A 463 -5.82 11.05 27.78
CA LEU A 463 -6.26 12.38 28.17
C LEU A 463 -7.71 12.35 28.69
N VAL A 464 -8.64 11.73 27.95
CA VAL A 464 -10.05 11.65 28.39
C VAL A 464 -10.18 10.90 29.71
N THR A 465 -9.42 9.82 29.88
CA THR A 465 -9.47 9.04 31.12
C THR A 465 -8.90 9.84 32.29
N ALA A 466 -7.82 10.59 32.08
CA ALA A 466 -7.20 11.45 33.09
C ALA A 466 -8.15 12.59 33.51
N VAL A 467 -8.74 13.29 32.54
CA VAL A 467 -9.72 14.38 32.80
C VAL A 467 -10.94 13.85 33.56
N ARG A 468 -11.51 12.70 33.15
CA ARG A 468 -12.62 12.06 33.88
C ARG A 468 -12.23 11.70 35.31
N GLY A 469 -11.02 11.18 35.52
CA GLY A 469 -10.50 10.85 36.85
C GLY A 469 -10.34 12.10 37.73
N TRP A 470 -9.80 13.18 37.18
CA TRP A 470 -9.61 14.45 37.87
C TRP A 470 -10.95 15.09 38.27
N LEU A 471 -11.92 15.17 37.35
CA LEU A 471 -13.25 15.72 37.61
C LEU A 471 -13.99 14.93 38.69
N ARG A 472 -13.90 13.58 38.68
CA ARG A 472 -14.49 12.74 39.74
C ARG A 472 -13.89 13.03 41.12
N ARG A 473 -12.57 13.27 41.20
CA ARG A 473 -11.89 13.64 42.46
C ARG A 473 -12.32 15.01 42.98
N ILE A 474 -12.59 15.97 42.10
CA ILE A 474 -13.11 17.30 42.48
C ILE A 474 -14.55 17.17 42.99
N ALA A 475 -15.39 16.42 42.28
CA ALA A 475 -16.77 16.19 42.68
C ALA A 475 -16.85 15.48 44.05
N SER A 476 -16.00 14.48 44.31
CA SER A 476 -15.98 13.78 45.59
C SER A 476 -15.45 14.63 46.75
N LYS A 477 -14.53 15.58 46.49
CA LYS A 477 -14.03 16.51 47.52
C LYS A 477 -15.04 17.61 47.89
N ARG A 478 -16.02 17.90 47.03
CA ARG A 478 -17.10 18.85 47.34
C ARG A 478 -18.26 18.22 48.13
N SER A 479 -18.32 16.90 48.28
CA SER A 479 -19.43 16.22 48.97
C SER A 479 -19.15 15.81 50.43
N THR A 480 -18.09 16.31 51.07
CA THR A 480 -17.76 16.00 52.48
C THR A 480 -18.45 16.90 53.50
N GLY A 481 -19.57 17.52 53.16
CA GLY A 481 -20.40 18.25 54.11
C GLY A 481 -21.86 18.30 53.66
N ARG A 482 -22.73 17.65 54.44
CA ARG A 482 -24.21 17.68 54.35
C ARG A 482 -24.84 16.71 53.33
N ARG A 483 -25.42 15.62 53.85
CA ARG A 483 -26.50 14.87 53.21
C ARG A 483 -27.73 15.78 53.09
N LEU A 484 -27.76 16.64 52.08
CA LEU A 484 -28.98 17.26 51.59
C LEU A 484 -29.39 16.47 50.35
N GLY A 485 -30.66 16.04 50.33
CA GLY A 485 -31.29 15.34 49.20
C GLY A 485 -31.36 16.23 47.96
N LEU A 486 -30.21 16.53 47.37
CA LEU A 486 -30.10 17.06 46.03
C LEU A 486 -30.28 15.88 45.08
N PRO A 487 -31.11 16.01 44.04
CA PRO A 487 -31.37 14.93 43.10
C PRO A 487 -30.05 14.40 42.58
N GLU A 488 -29.92 13.07 42.51
CA GLU A 488 -28.85 12.41 41.76
C GLU A 488 -28.55 13.26 40.54
N PHE A 489 -27.31 13.74 40.44
CA PHE A 489 -26.83 14.51 39.31
C PHE A 489 -26.90 13.62 38.05
N ARG A 490 -28.11 13.48 37.51
CA ARG A 490 -28.48 12.90 36.21
C ARG A 490 -28.06 13.83 35.06
N GLY A 491 -27.03 14.64 35.30
CA GLY A 491 -26.42 15.55 34.34
C GLY A 491 -25.24 14.91 33.62
N SER A 492 -25.40 13.68 33.13
CA SER A 492 -24.48 13.09 32.16
C SER A 492 -24.52 13.79 30.79
N GLY A 493 -25.33 14.84 30.61
CA GLY A 493 -25.34 15.63 29.38
C GLY A 493 -24.18 16.63 29.28
N SER A 494 -23.95 17.45 30.31
CA SER A 494 -23.03 18.60 30.24
C SER A 494 -21.55 18.20 30.25
N LEU A 495 -21.17 17.17 31.00
CA LEU A 495 -19.80 16.65 31.01
C LEU A 495 -19.45 15.87 29.74
N TYR A 496 -20.43 15.21 29.14
CA TYR A 496 -20.26 14.56 27.84
C TYR A 496 -20.22 15.60 26.73
N ALA A 497 -20.97 16.71 26.84
CA ALA A 497 -20.91 17.84 25.92
C ALA A 497 -19.55 18.57 25.98
N ILE A 498 -18.98 18.82 27.17
CA ILE A 498 -17.66 19.46 27.30
C ILE A 498 -16.55 18.53 26.79
N ALA A 499 -16.60 17.24 27.14
CA ALA A 499 -15.65 16.27 26.60
C ALA A 499 -15.80 16.15 25.07
N ALA A 500 -17.02 16.05 24.55
CA ALA A 500 -17.29 16.01 23.11
C ALA A 500 -16.87 17.31 22.41
N ALA A 501 -17.02 18.48 23.03
CA ALA A 501 -16.59 19.76 22.49
C ALA A 501 -15.06 19.91 22.47
N ALA A 502 -14.35 19.49 23.52
CA ALA A 502 -12.88 19.46 23.53
C ALA A 502 -12.32 18.44 22.53
N ILE A 503 -13.01 17.31 22.37
CA ILE A 503 -12.72 16.28 21.38
C ILE A 503 -12.96 16.79 19.96
N LEU A 504 -14.10 17.44 19.73
CA LEU A 504 -14.45 18.02 18.45
C LEU A 504 -13.49 19.17 18.12
N ALA A 505 -13.07 19.96 19.11
CA ALA A 505 -12.07 21.02 18.95
C ALA A 505 -10.68 20.46 18.64
N LEU A 506 -10.27 19.33 19.24
CA LEU A 506 -9.01 18.65 18.93
C LEU A 506 -9.05 17.98 17.55
N ALA A 507 -10.18 17.36 17.20
CA ALA A 507 -10.40 16.82 15.86
C ALA A 507 -10.40 17.96 14.83
N LEU A 508 -11.14 19.05 15.07
CA LEU A 508 -11.12 20.25 14.23
C LEU A 508 -9.73 20.86 14.14
N SER A 509 -8.96 20.93 15.22
CA SER A 509 -7.61 21.49 15.17
C SER A 509 -6.65 20.61 14.38
N THR A 510 -6.76 19.28 14.48
CA THR A 510 -6.03 18.36 13.58
C THR A 510 -6.46 18.53 12.13
N LEU A 511 -7.77 18.63 11.86
CA LEU A 511 -8.33 18.87 10.54
C LEU A 511 -7.80 20.20 9.96
N VAL A 512 -7.81 21.28 10.75
CA VAL A 512 -7.33 22.62 10.34
C VAL A 512 -5.82 22.64 10.11
N SER A 513 -5.02 22.01 10.98
CA SER A 513 -3.57 21.93 10.80
C SER A 513 -3.17 21.05 9.61
N SER A 514 -3.91 19.97 9.32
CA SER A 514 -3.67 19.14 8.14
C SER A 514 -4.10 19.84 6.83
N VAL A 515 -5.15 20.67 6.87
CA VAL A 515 -5.56 21.48 5.71
C VAL A 515 -4.55 22.57 5.35
N HIS A 516 -3.68 23.00 6.28
CA HIS A 516 -2.67 24.04 6.03
C HIS A 516 -1.23 23.53 6.19
N SER A 517 -1.00 22.21 6.16
CA SER A 517 0.36 21.66 6.29
C SER A 517 1.18 21.92 5.02
N PRO A 518 2.34 22.61 5.10
CA PRO A 518 3.21 22.83 3.95
C PRO A 518 3.66 21.54 3.26
N GLY A 519 3.81 20.45 4.04
CA GLY A 519 4.15 19.13 3.51
C GLY A 519 3.04 18.56 2.62
N LEU A 520 1.78 18.72 3.04
CA LEU A 520 0.62 18.28 2.26
C LEU A 520 0.43 19.12 0.99
N ASP A 521 0.69 20.43 1.06
CA ASP A 521 0.67 21.32 -0.12
C ASP A 521 1.77 20.94 -1.12
N ALA A 522 2.99 20.72 -0.63
CA ALA A 522 4.13 20.35 -1.44
C ALA A 522 3.91 19.01 -2.16
N ILE A 523 3.43 17.98 -1.44
CA ILE A 523 3.17 16.68 -2.08
C ILE A 523 1.98 16.72 -3.04
N SER A 524 0.92 17.47 -2.71
CA SER A 524 -0.22 17.65 -3.62
C SER A 524 0.23 18.33 -4.92
N THR A 525 1.15 19.30 -4.83
CA THR A 525 1.75 19.96 -5.99
C THR A 525 2.62 19.01 -6.79
N LYS A 526 3.45 18.18 -6.14
CA LYS A 526 4.26 17.17 -6.84
C LYS A 526 3.40 16.15 -7.58
N ILE A 527 2.33 15.65 -6.95
CA ILE A 527 1.35 14.76 -7.60
C ILE A 527 0.71 15.49 -8.78
N LYS A 528 0.24 16.74 -8.60
CA LYS A 528 -0.35 17.53 -9.69
C LYS A 528 0.59 17.69 -10.88
N ASN A 529 1.86 17.96 -10.63
CA ASN A 529 2.84 18.12 -11.69
C ASN A 529 3.09 16.79 -12.41
N SER A 530 3.23 15.67 -11.68
CA SER A 530 3.44 14.37 -12.31
C SER A 530 2.21 13.84 -13.05
N TYR A 531 1.01 14.36 -12.80
CA TYR A 531 -0.23 14.01 -13.53
C TYR A 531 -0.55 15.02 -14.65
N SER A 532 0.36 15.96 -14.91
CA SER A 532 0.19 16.96 -15.97
C SER A 532 0.80 16.49 -17.28
N TYR A 533 0.17 16.85 -18.41
CA TYR A 533 0.64 16.53 -19.77
C TYR A 533 1.49 17.65 -20.39
N TYR A 534 2.08 18.52 -19.56
CA TYR A 534 2.95 19.59 -20.04
C TYR A 534 4.31 19.02 -20.49
N PRO A 535 4.97 19.63 -21.50
CA PRO A 535 6.32 19.25 -21.90
C PRO A 535 7.26 19.23 -20.69
N GLY A 536 7.97 18.11 -20.48
CA GLY A 536 8.75 17.89 -19.25
C GLY A 536 8.47 16.57 -18.52
N TRP A 537 7.48 15.80 -18.96
CA TRP A 537 7.07 14.49 -18.41
C TRP A 537 7.02 13.42 -19.51
N ALA A 538 6.68 12.17 -19.17
CA ALA A 538 6.78 11.00 -20.07
C ALA A 538 6.12 11.22 -21.43
N VAL A 539 4.92 11.80 -21.40
CA VAL A 539 3.98 11.87 -22.50
C VAL A 539 3.35 13.26 -22.52
N SER A 540 3.48 13.95 -23.64
CA SER A 540 2.80 15.21 -23.94
C SER A 540 1.36 14.98 -24.41
N SER A 541 0.55 16.04 -24.48
CA SER A 541 -0.82 15.94 -25.01
C SER A 541 -0.87 15.47 -26.47
N ASP A 542 0.12 15.86 -27.29
CA ASP A 542 0.20 15.46 -28.69
C ASP A 542 0.58 13.98 -28.82
N GLU A 543 1.55 13.52 -28.04
CA GLU A 543 1.95 12.10 -27.97
C GLU A 543 0.80 11.23 -27.49
N PHE A 544 0.07 11.66 -26.44
CA PHE A 544 -1.11 10.94 -25.96
C PHE A 544 -2.21 10.85 -27.03
N ALA A 545 -2.45 11.94 -27.76
CA ALA A 545 -3.46 11.96 -28.81
C ALA A 545 -3.08 11.08 -30.02
N LEU A 546 -1.81 10.99 -30.38
CA LEU A 546 -1.32 10.04 -31.38
C LEU A 546 -1.48 8.59 -30.88
N MET A 547 -1.03 8.31 -29.66
CA MET A 547 -1.14 6.97 -29.07
C MET A 547 -2.59 6.49 -28.98
N SER A 548 -3.53 7.37 -28.65
CA SER A 548 -4.95 7.04 -28.47
C SER A 548 -5.65 6.55 -29.74
N ARG A 549 -5.03 6.70 -30.92
CA ARG A 549 -5.60 6.30 -32.22
C ARG A 549 -4.70 5.36 -33.02
N LEU A 550 -3.63 4.82 -32.40
CA LEU A 550 -2.76 3.84 -33.04
C LEU A 550 -3.51 2.59 -33.49
N ASP A 551 -4.64 2.29 -32.87
CA ASP A 551 -5.48 1.16 -33.23
C ASP A 551 -6.16 1.27 -34.60
N ALA A 552 -6.34 2.49 -35.10
CA ALA A 552 -6.83 2.73 -36.46
C ALA A 552 -5.80 2.43 -37.55
N THR A 553 -4.50 2.52 -37.24
CA THR A 553 -3.42 2.52 -38.23
C THR A 553 -2.47 1.32 -38.12
N VAL A 554 -2.16 0.89 -36.90
CA VAL A 554 -1.23 -0.21 -36.62
C VAL A 554 -2.03 -1.52 -36.47
N PRO A 555 -1.70 -2.60 -37.20
CA PRO A 555 -2.31 -3.92 -37.04
C PRO A 555 -2.16 -4.51 -35.62
N LYS A 556 -2.94 -5.55 -35.28
CA LYS A 556 -2.88 -6.22 -33.96
C LYS A 556 -1.62 -7.05 -33.74
N ASP A 557 -1.14 -7.65 -34.81
CA ASP A 557 0.05 -8.50 -34.87
C ASP A 557 1.34 -7.70 -35.02
N ALA A 558 1.27 -6.42 -35.37
CA ALA A 558 2.44 -5.56 -35.49
C ALA A 558 2.95 -5.06 -34.12
N VAL A 559 4.27 -5.03 -33.99
CA VAL A 559 5.01 -4.45 -32.87
C VAL A 559 5.57 -3.09 -33.28
N ILE A 560 5.45 -2.13 -32.37
CA ILE A 560 5.96 -0.77 -32.54
C ILE A 560 7.33 -0.66 -31.85
N GLY A 561 8.36 -0.30 -32.61
CA GLY A 561 9.66 0.12 -32.09
C GLY A 561 9.54 1.41 -31.31
N VAL A 562 9.94 1.38 -30.04
CA VAL A 562 9.87 2.53 -29.13
C VAL A 562 11.18 2.70 -28.36
N ASN A 563 11.56 3.94 -28.08
CA ASN A 563 12.54 4.22 -27.04
C ASN A 563 11.82 4.24 -25.68
N PRO A 564 12.14 3.34 -24.73
CA PRO A 564 11.39 3.25 -23.50
C PRO A 564 11.55 4.47 -22.58
N PHE A 565 12.58 5.31 -22.81
CA PHE A 565 12.87 6.49 -22.01
C PHE A 565 12.07 7.73 -22.44
N ASN A 566 11.48 7.79 -23.65
CA ASN A 566 10.70 8.95 -24.10
C ASN A 566 9.17 8.78 -23.96
N GLY A 567 8.72 7.78 -23.20
CA GLY A 567 7.30 7.50 -22.97
C GLY A 567 6.62 6.64 -24.03
N GLY A 568 7.29 6.29 -25.14
CA GLY A 568 6.71 5.45 -26.19
C GLY A 568 6.19 4.08 -25.72
N THR A 569 6.76 3.53 -24.65
CA THR A 569 6.28 2.29 -23.99
C THR A 569 4.81 2.35 -23.55
N LEU A 570 4.27 3.54 -23.27
CA LEU A 570 2.88 3.72 -22.84
C LEU A 570 1.87 3.55 -23.99
N ALA A 571 2.34 3.46 -25.24
CA ALA A 571 1.49 3.11 -26.38
C ALA A 571 0.73 1.80 -26.13
N TYR A 572 1.34 0.84 -25.42
CA TYR A 572 0.68 -0.40 -25.03
C TYR A 572 -0.48 -0.17 -24.06
N ALA A 573 -0.26 0.49 -22.92
CA ALA A 573 -1.33 0.80 -21.98
C ALA A 573 -2.48 1.59 -22.62
N ILE A 574 -2.15 2.59 -23.46
CA ILE A 574 -3.10 3.51 -24.10
C ILE A 574 -3.93 2.78 -25.17
N SER A 575 -3.27 2.16 -26.15
CA SER A 575 -3.91 1.67 -27.38
C SER A 575 -4.08 0.15 -27.44
N GLY A 576 -3.38 -0.59 -26.59
CA GLY A 576 -3.28 -2.05 -26.69
C GLY A 576 -2.42 -2.54 -27.86
N ARG A 577 -1.61 -1.66 -28.49
CA ARG A 577 -0.63 -2.06 -29.51
C ARG A 577 0.67 -2.51 -28.87
N HIS A 578 1.19 -3.64 -29.32
CA HIS A 578 2.45 -4.17 -28.83
C HIS A 578 3.61 -3.24 -29.15
N VAL A 579 4.55 -3.20 -28.22
CA VAL A 579 5.75 -2.38 -28.29
C VAL A 579 6.97 -3.25 -28.04
N THR A 580 8.11 -2.87 -28.57
CA THR A 580 9.36 -3.62 -28.40
C THR A 580 9.77 -3.78 -26.94
N GLN A 581 9.43 -2.81 -26.08
CA GLN A 581 9.63 -2.87 -24.64
C GLN A 581 8.46 -2.24 -23.88
N TYR A 582 8.12 -2.83 -22.74
CA TYR A 582 7.01 -2.39 -21.88
C TYR A 582 7.46 -1.53 -20.68
N HIS A 583 8.78 -1.34 -20.49
CA HIS A 583 9.34 -0.52 -19.41
C HIS A 583 10.80 -0.13 -19.73
N LEU A 584 11.36 0.81 -18.96
CA LEU A 584 12.74 1.32 -19.10
C LEU A 584 13.81 0.31 -18.69
N SER A 585 13.42 -0.71 -17.93
CA SER A 585 14.31 -1.75 -17.41
C SER A 585 13.56 -3.09 -17.43
N PRO A 586 14.23 -4.20 -17.81
CA PRO A 586 15.64 -4.30 -18.22
C PRO A 586 15.92 -3.62 -19.57
N GLY A 587 17.20 -3.41 -19.89
CA GLY A 587 17.62 -2.92 -21.20
C GLY A 587 17.27 -3.89 -22.33
N PRO A 588 17.52 -3.52 -23.60
CA PRO A 588 17.15 -4.35 -24.74
C PRO A 588 17.98 -5.63 -24.72
N ASP A 589 17.36 -6.75 -25.09
CA ASP A 589 18.10 -7.99 -25.34
C ASP A 589 18.98 -7.88 -26.60
N GLU A 590 19.66 -8.96 -26.97
CA GLU A 590 20.59 -8.93 -28.08
C GLU A 590 19.92 -8.61 -29.42
N ASP A 591 18.75 -9.18 -29.68
CA ASP A 591 18.04 -9.05 -30.95
C ASP A 591 17.39 -7.67 -31.06
N LEU A 592 16.70 -7.21 -30.01
CA LEU A 592 16.16 -5.85 -29.97
C LEU A 592 17.27 -4.81 -30.07
N ARG A 593 18.44 -5.05 -29.47
CA ARG A 593 19.57 -4.12 -29.60
C ARG A 593 20.05 -4.01 -31.05
N LYS A 594 20.02 -5.07 -31.85
CA LYS A 594 20.33 -5.00 -33.29
C LYS A 594 19.26 -4.20 -34.04
N ILE A 595 17.98 -4.50 -33.80
CA ILE A 595 16.85 -3.77 -34.41
C ILE A 595 16.92 -2.27 -34.09
N ALA A 596 17.12 -1.93 -32.82
CA ALA A 596 17.15 -0.56 -32.33
C ALA A 596 18.37 0.24 -32.83
N MET A 597 19.40 -0.41 -33.38
CA MET A 597 20.58 0.24 -33.92
C MET A 597 20.40 0.73 -35.36
N ASP A 598 19.86 -0.10 -36.26
CA ASP A 598 19.90 0.21 -37.70
C ASP A 598 18.72 -0.33 -38.55
N VAL A 599 17.57 -0.68 -37.94
CA VAL A 599 16.42 -1.20 -38.72
C VAL A 599 15.93 -0.24 -39.81
N THR A 600 16.09 1.07 -39.61
CA THR A 600 15.65 2.09 -40.57
C THR A 600 16.61 2.28 -41.73
N THR A 601 17.89 1.93 -41.60
CA THR A 601 18.93 2.13 -42.63
C THR A 601 19.40 0.82 -43.27
N SER A 602 18.93 -0.33 -42.75
CA SER A 602 19.25 -1.66 -43.24
C SER A 602 18.83 -1.92 -44.69
N GLN A 603 19.41 -2.97 -45.29
CA GLN A 603 18.99 -3.49 -46.59
C GLN A 603 18.11 -4.73 -46.42
N THR A 604 17.17 -4.91 -47.34
CA THR A 604 16.32 -6.11 -47.39
C THR A 604 17.19 -7.36 -47.40
N GLY A 605 16.89 -8.33 -46.51
CA GLY A 605 17.67 -9.55 -46.34
C GLY A 605 18.84 -9.46 -45.33
N ALA A 606 19.15 -8.27 -44.79
CA ALA A 606 20.09 -8.14 -43.68
C ALA A 606 19.57 -8.84 -42.41
N GLU A 607 20.48 -9.18 -41.49
CA GLU A 607 20.14 -9.82 -40.22
C GLU A 607 19.12 -8.98 -39.43
N THR A 608 19.29 -7.66 -39.36
CA THR A 608 18.35 -6.75 -38.70
C THR A 608 16.94 -6.83 -39.27
N CYS A 609 16.78 -6.89 -40.60
CA CYS A 609 15.46 -7.04 -41.21
C CYS A 609 14.83 -8.40 -40.94
N ARG A 610 15.62 -9.47 -40.90
CA ARG A 610 15.13 -10.80 -40.53
C ARG A 610 14.66 -10.82 -39.07
N LEU A 611 15.39 -10.18 -38.16
CA LEU A 611 15.01 -10.06 -36.75
C LEU A 611 13.77 -9.18 -36.59
N ALA A 612 13.69 -8.03 -37.27
CA ALA A 612 12.51 -7.17 -37.24
C ALA A 612 11.26 -7.90 -37.75
N GLU A 613 11.37 -8.71 -38.80
CA GLU A 613 10.26 -9.53 -39.30
C GLU A 613 9.87 -10.64 -38.30
N GLN A 614 10.84 -11.29 -37.65
CA GLN A 614 10.60 -12.32 -36.63
C GLN A 614 9.90 -11.76 -35.39
N GLU A 615 10.27 -10.56 -34.98
CA GLU A 615 9.71 -9.84 -33.83
C GLU A 615 8.51 -8.95 -34.24
N HIS A 616 8.05 -9.03 -35.50
CA HIS A 616 6.95 -8.25 -36.05
C HIS A 616 7.10 -6.72 -35.90
N VAL A 617 8.34 -6.21 -35.83
CA VAL A 617 8.63 -4.77 -35.69
C VAL A 617 8.46 -4.10 -37.05
N HIS A 618 7.26 -3.56 -37.30
CA HIS A 618 6.89 -2.93 -38.57
C HIS A 618 6.69 -1.42 -38.49
N TYR A 619 6.56 -0.88 -37.28
CA TYR A 619 6.29 0.54 -37.03
C TYR A 619 7.27 1.11 -36.03
N ILE A 620 7.46 2.43 -36.05
CA ILE A 620 8.28 3.17 -35.10
C ILE A 620 7.50 4.37 -34.58
N LEU A 621 7.49 4.56 -33.27
CA LEU A 621 6.92 5.72 -32.62
C LEU A 621 8.04 6.66 -32.17
N ASP A 622 8.15 7.80 -32.85
CA ASP A 622 9.23 8.77 -32.66
C ASP A 622 8.69 10.01 -31.91
N PHE A 623 9.08 10.13 -30.64
CA PHE A 623 8.79 11.26 -29.76
C PHE A 623 10.03 12.16 -29.54
N GLY A 624 11.10 11.93 -30.31
CA GLY A 624 12.36 12.66 -30.18
C GLY A 624 13.13 12.30 -28.91
N ARG A 625 13.98 13.24 -28.46
CA ARG A 625 15.03 13.02 -27.45
C ARG A 625 14.72 13.61 -26.08
N PHE A 626 13.45 13.83 -25.78
CA PHE A 626 13.04 14.16 -24.43
C PHE A 626 12.92 12.86 -23.62
N TYR A 627 13.89 12.60 -22.74
CA TYR A 627 13.93 11.37 -21.94
C TYR A 627 13.47 11.62 -20.50
N ILE A 628 12.61 10.73 -19.99
CA ILE A 628 12.38 10.54 -18.56
C ILE A 628 13.68 10.08 -17.94
N LEU A 629 14.28 10.99 -17.18
CA LEU A 629 15.57 10.82 -16.52
C LEU A 629 16.73 10.74 -17.54
N ASN A 630 17.83 11.45 -17.23
CA ASN A 630 18.98 11.53 -18.12
C ASN A 630 19.90 10.31 -17.95
N PHE A 631 19.41 9.14 -18.37
CA PHE A 631 20.15 7.88 -18.35
C PHE A 631 20.91 7.66 -19.66
N VAL A 632 22.12 7.09 -19.58
CA VAL A 632 22.96 6.84 -20.77
C VAL A 632 22.33 5.78 -21.67
N GLU A 633 21.61 4.84 -21.06
CA GLU A 633 20.86 3.76 -21.68
C GLU A 633 19.77 4.27 -22.64
N ALA A 634 19.30 5.51 -22.47
CA ALA A 634 18.35 6.13 -23.39
C ALA A 634 18.92 6.28 -24.82
N GLN A 635 20.24 6.27 -24.97
CA GLN A 635 20.93 6.38 -26.26
C GLN A 635 21.04 5.03 -27.00
N ALA A 636 20.57 3.93 -26.42
CA ALA A 636 20.65 2.59 -27.02
C ALA A 636 19.63 2.33 -28.14
N TYR A 637 18.84 3.33 -28.53
CA TYR A 637 17.74 3.20 -29.50
C TYR A 637 17.80 4.20 -30.67
N PRO A 638 18.97 4.39 -31.33
CA PRO A 638 19.14 5.42 -32.34
C PRO A 638 18.22 5.25 -33.57
N ALA A 639 17.75 4.04 -33.87
CA ALA A 639 16.82 3.81 -34.98
C ALA A 639 15.37 4.22 -34.65
N PHE A 640 15.04 4.44 -33.38
CA PHE A 640 13.68 4.79 -32.93
C PHE A 640 13.52 6.29 -32.62
N ASP A 641 14.62 7.04 -32.51
CA ASP A 641 14.61 8.47 -32.19
C ASP A 641 15.04 9.34 -33.38
N ASN A 642 14.33 10.45 -33.59
CA ASN A 642 14.64 11.42 -34.66
C ASN A 642 14.79 10.76 -36.03
N VAL A 643 13.89 9.83 -36.37
CA VAL A 643 14.01 8.94 -37.53
C VAL A 643 14.18 9.71 -38.84
N ALA A 644 13.41 10.80 -39.02
CA ALA A 644 13.48 11.64 -40.22
C ALA A 644 14.82 12.39 -40.38
N ALA A 645 15.61 12.56 -39.32
CA ALA A 645 16.91 13.20 -39.38
C ALA A 645 18.05 12.21 -39.67
N THR A 646 17.78 10.90 -39.62
CA THR A 646 18.77 9.85 -39.86
C THR A 646 19.03 9.71 -41.37
N PRO A 647 20.25 9.98 -41.85
CA PRO A 647 20.57 9.87 -43.28
C PRO A 647 20.36 8.44 -43.78
N GLY A 648 19.62 8.28 -44.88
CA GLY A 648 19.36 6.97 -45.48
C GLY A 648 18.26 6.15 -44.77
N ALA A 649 17.52 6.74 -43.83
CA ALA A 649 16.36 6.08 -43.23
C ALA A 649 15.27 5.80 -44.27
N LYS A 650 14.87 4.53 -44.40
CA LYS A 650 13.81 4.05 -45.29
C LYS A 650 12.54 3.80 -44.49
N VAL A 651 11.81 4.87 -44.23
CA VAL A 651 10.53 4.83 -43.52
C VAL A 651 9.48 5.68 -44.23
N GLU A 652 8.21 5.34 -44.04
CA GLU A 652 7.05 6.11 -44.50
C GLU A 652 6.34 6.74 -43.30
N LEU A 653 6.06 8.04 -43.33
CA LEU A 653 5.26 8.70 -42.29
C LEU A 653 3.79 8.36 -42.49
N VAL A 654 3.16 7.73 -41.49
CA VAL A 654 1.77 7.25 -41.59
C VAL A 654 0.79 8.09 -40.78
N ASP A 655 1.20 8.60 -39.61
CA ASP A 655 0.39 9.50 -38.78
C ASP A 655 1.31 10.45 -37.98
N HIS A 656 0.78 11.62 -37.59
CA HIS A 656 1.47 12.56 -36.73
C HIS A 656 0.48 13.40 -35.90
N GLN A 657 0.96 13.87 -34.76
CA GLN A 657 0.30 14.88 -33.95
C GLN A 657 1.37 15.82 -33.42
N GLY A 658 1.35 17.09 -33.84
CA GLY A 658 2.41 18.03 -33.48
C GLY A 658 3.79 17.48 -33.87
N ALA A 659 4.67 17.30 -32.88
CA ALA A 659 6.00 16.72 -33.07
C ALA A 659 6.04 15.18 -33.01
N ALA A 660 5.00 14.53 -32.46
CA ALA A 660 4.91 13.09 -32.32
C ALA A 660 4.60 12.43 -33.67
N LYS A 661 5.33 11.38 -34.04
CA LYS A 661 5.22 10.75 -35.36
C LYS A 661 5.15 9.24 -35.27
N LEU A 662 4.35 8.65 -36.15
CA LEU A 662 4.28 7.22 -36.40
C LEU A 662 4.82 6.94 -37.80
N TYR A 663 5.87 6.12 -37.87
CA TYR A 663 6.45 5.67 -39.12
C TYR A 663 6.18 4.19 -39.36
N LYS A 664 6.06 3.80 -40.63
CA LYS A 664 6.12 2.42 -41.10
C LYS A 664 7.51 2.15 -41.66
N ILE A 665 8.10 1.03 -41.28
CA ILE A 665 9.40 0.59 -41.78
C ILE A 665 9.22 0.13 -43.24
N THR A 666 10.10 0.59 -44.12
CA THR A 666 10.14 0.19 -45.55
C THR A 666 11.50 -0.35 -45.98
N ALA A 667 12.49 -0.32 -45.08
CA ALA A 667 13.82 -0.94 -45.27
C ALA A 667 13.73 -2.47 -45.38
N CYS A 668 12.75 -2.99 -44.65
CA CYS A 668 12.24 -4.33 -44.56
C CYS A 668 10.75 -4.20 -44.93
#